data_AF-A0A3C1DGR3-F1
#
_entry.id   AF-A0A3C1DGR3-F1
#
_cell.length_a   1.000
_cell.length_b   1.000
_cell.length_c   1.000
_cell.angle_alpha   90.00
_cell.angle_beta   90.00
_cell.angle_gamma   90.00
#
_symmetry.space_group_name_H-M   'P 1'
#
loop_
_entity.id
_entity.type
_entity.pdbx_description
1 polymer ?
#
loop_
_entity_poly.entity_id
_entity_poly.type
_entity_poly.pdbx_seq_one_letter_code
_entity_poly.pdbx_strand_id
1 'polypeptide(L)'
;MQWPEKGSMISKWTDGEPFVASFWSEKNEKWYGRQLTLDAKAATLVTDSWVDPAPAKSVDELIAKIQVQVRTDTTDADCAAAKEAWDALSDDEKALVQEYDYFGLDTGDASKDDPLNQDGISENEILVVSFGTSFNDSRVATIGGVEKALQAANPDWSVRRAFTAQIIINHIQARDGEKIDNMQQALDRAVANGVKNLVIAPTHLMHGAEYDELVEALDVYKSQMNITIAEPLLGQVGADGTVVNADKEAVAKAVVAAAAQNANYADAAAAATDGAAIVLMGHGTAHEAAVTYEQMQTQMDQLGYTNVFVGTVEGEPASTECQAVIQKVKDAGYKKVFLRPLMVVAGDHANNDMADAEDPESWVSQFTAAEAFDSVQCQIAGLGEIEAIQQIYVDHVKAALEGASAAATVAEQIAALTENSTAEDVKAARDAYDALSDAQKALVDEEPLLKAEKALADAAAAAAAEAAAADDATLEQKLAAAEAKAAAAEAAQKVAAAAQAKAEQAKNWAEKSQQDAQKEAKAAKAAAEAAQAEADAAKSAAETAKAEADAAKAAAETAQTEAETQKAAAEQAQAAQAKAEGEAKAAKDAQAKAEKATASAMQKNTISVQAKQVKAKAKKKTTVAAKKAFTVTNAKGKVSYYKIGGNDKKNNVTVKANGKIVVKKGLKKGKTVKVKVLVVDSGNANYTPSTAIVTLKIKVTK
;
A
#
# COMPACT_ATOMS: atom_id res chain seq x y z
N MET A 1 3.82 -45.56 2.33
CA MET A 1 3.58 -44.58 3.40
C MET A 1 3.99 -45.22 4.73
N GLN A 2 5.23 -45.01 5.14
CA GLN A 2 5.58 -45.05 6.56
C GLN A 2 5.61 -43.58 6.99
N TRP A 3 4.76 -43.24 7.96
CA TRP A 3 4.85 -41.96 8.66
C TRP A 3 6.10 -41.99 9.54
N PRO A 4 6.89 -40.90 9.64
CA PRO A 4 7.98 -40.84 10.60
C PRO A 4 7.41 -40.98 12.02
N GLU A 5 8.09 -41.76 12.85
CA GLU A 5 7.74 -41.90 14.26
C GLU A 5 7.76 -40.54 14.97
N LYS A 6 6.85 -40.42 15.95
CA LYS A 6 6.65 -39.29 16.86
C LYS A 6 7.93 -38.52 17.15
N GLY A 7 8.06 -37.32 16.58
CA GLY A 7 9.02 -36.32 17.06
C GLY A 7 9.67 -35.51 15.96
N SER A 8 8.92 -34.71 15.21
CA SER A 8 9.46 -33.49 14.61
C SER A 8 8.33 -32.53 14.20
N MET A 9 8.35 -31.37 14.86
CA MET A 9 7.79 -30.08 14.46
C MET A 9 6.42 -30.06 13.77
N ILE A 10 5.35 -29.82 14.54
CA ILE A 10 4.38 -28.78 14.17
C ILE A 10 3.84 -28.11 15.44
N SER A 11 4.14 -26.82 15.60
CA SER A 11 3.58 -25.92 16.62
C SER A 11 2.14 -25.54 16.27
N LYS A 12 1.25 -25.58 17.28
CA LYS A 12 -0.14 -25.06 17.39
C LYS A 12 -0.97 -24.92 16.09
N TRP A 13 -2.11 -25.63 16.05
CA TRP A 13 -3.08 -25.62 14.94
C TRP A 13 -4.42 -24.98 15.35
N THR A 14 -5.00 -24.17 14.46
CA THR A 14 -6.36 -23.60 14.53
C THR A 14 -7.32 -24.37 13.61
N ASP A 15 -8.57 -24.59 14.04
CA ASP A 15 -9.57 -25.38 13.29
C ASP A 15 -10.07 -24.61 12.06
N GLY A 16 -9.89 -25.19 10.85
CA GLY A 16 -10.37 -24.63 9.58
C GLY A 16 -9.34 -23.90 8.70
N GLU A 17 -8.10 -23.70 9.15
CA GLU A 17 -7.06 -23.06 8.33
C GLU A 17 -6.37 -24.06 7.39
N PRO A 18 -6.18 -23.70 6.10
CA PRO A 18 -5.43 -24.53 5.16
C PRO A 18 -3.94 -24.51 5.49
N PHE A 19 -3.27 -25.65 5.33
CA PHE A 19 -1.83 -25.75 5.49
C PHE A 19 -1.17 -26.63 4.44
N VAL A 20 0.10 -26.38 4.15
CA VAL A 20 0.83 -27.09 3.11
C VAL A 20 1.75 -28.13 3.75
N ALA A 21 1.53 -29.39 3.41
CA ALA A 21 2.43 -30.50 3.76
C ALA A 21 3.22 -30.94 2.52
N SER A 22 4.55 -30.91 2.61
CA SER A 22 5.45 -31.29 1.52
C SER A 22 6.05 -32.68 1.72
N PHE A 23 6.19 -33.47 0.64
CA PHE A 23 6.90 -34.75 0.68
C PHE A 23 7.68 -35.04 -0.61
N TRP A 24 8.77 -35.79 -0.49
CA TRP A 24 9.63 -36.21 -1.60
C TRP A 24 9.18 -37.54 -2.20
N SER A 25 9.13 -37.66 -3.54
CA SER A 25 8.93 -38.94 -4.22
C SER A 25 10.23 -39.46 -4.81
N GLU A 26 10.73 -40.57 -4.28
CA GLU A 26 11.91 -41.25 -4.83
C GLU A 26 11.69 -41.79 -6.25
N LYS A 27 10.43 -42.12 -6.61
CA LYS A 27 10.11 -42.69 -7.92
C LYS A 27 10.15 -41.67 -9.06
N ASN A 28 9.80 -40.43 -8.74
CA ASN A 28 9.67 -39.34 -9.71
C ASN A 28 10.72 -38.25 -9.49
N GLU A 29 11.64 -38.45 -8.54
CA GLU A 29 12.72 -37.53 -8.14
C GLU A 29 12.26 -36.06 -7.98
N LYS A 30 11.07 -35.85 -7.38
CA LYS A 30 10.51 -34.51 -7.17
C LYS A 30 9.76 -34.36 -5.86
N TRP A 31 9.67 -33.10 -5.39
CA TRP A 31 8.87 -32.69 -4.23
C TRP A 31 7.41 -32.48 -4.63
N TYR A 32 6.48 -32.81 -3.72
CA TYR A 32 5.04 -32.59 -3.88
C TYR A 32 4.53 -31.83 -2.66
N GLY A 33 3.85 -30.70 -2.87
CA GLY A 33 3.11 -29.97 -1.85
C GLY A 33 1.65 -30.41 -1.84
N ARG A 34 1.04 -30.50 -0.66
CA ARG A 34 -0.39 -30.80 -0.51
C ARG A 34 -1.01 -29.78 0.42
N GLN A 35 -1.91 -28.95 -0.10
CA GLN A 35 -2.75 -28.09 0.72
C GLN A 35 -3.83 -28.95 1.38
N LEU A 36 -3.90 -28.88 2.70
CA LEU A 36 -4.77 -29.69 3.54
C LEU A 36 -5.59 -28.75 4.41
N THR A 37 -6.90 -28.94 4.44
CA THR A 37 -7.79 -28.31 5.41
C THR A 37 -8.46 -29.42 6.22
N LEU A 38 -8.30 -29.37 7.54
CA LEU A 38 -8.93 -30.33 8.45
C LEU A 38 -10.23 -29.73 9.00
N ASP A 39 -11.33 -30.48 8.88
CA ASP A 39 -12.56 -30.22 9.64
C ASP A 39 -12.51 -31.05 10.93
N ALA A 40 -12.33 -30.38 12.09
CA ALA A 40 -12.25 -31.06 13.38
C ALA A 40 -13.53 -31.81 13.78
N LYS A 41 -14.68 -31.55 13.12
CA LYS A 41 -15.95 -32.23 13.40
C LYS A 41 -16.20 -33.43 12.49
N ALA A 42 -15.62 -33.46 11.28
CA ALA A 42 -15.91 -34.48 10.30
C ALA A 42 -14.81 -35.54 10.12
N ALA A 43 -13.59 -35.31 10.65
CA ALA A 43 -12.43 -36.19 10.45
C ALA A 43 -12.26 -36.63 8.97
N THR A 44 -12.61 -35.76 8.04
CA THR A 44 -12.60 -36.02 6.60
C THR A 44 -11.96 -34.84 5.88
N LEU A 45 -11.07 -35.14 4.92
CA LEU A 45 -10.47 -34.17 4.01
C LEU A 45 -11.56 -33.60 3.09
N VAL A 46 -11.64 -32.26 2.99
CA VAL A 46 -12.69 -31.58 2.22
C VAL A 46 -12.28 -31.28 0.77
N THR A 47 -10.99 -31.23 0.45
CA THR A 47 -10.46 -31.06 -0.92
C THR A 47 -9.19 -31.88 -1.15
N ASP A 48 -9.00 -32.39 -2.38
CA ASP A 48 -7.84 -33.18 -2.82
C ASP A 48 -7.35 -32.62 -4.17
N SER A 49 -6.69 -31.46 -4.14
CA SER A 49 -5.98 -30.90 -5.29
C SER A 49 -4.47 -30.96 -5.04
N TRP A 50 -3.76 -31.48 -6.03
CA TRP A 50 -2.31 -31.64 -6.01
C TRP A 50 -1.69 -30.49 -6.79
N VAL A 51 -0.81 -29.73 -6.14
CA VAL A 51 -0.10 -28.60 -6.75
C VAL A 51 1.40 -28.94 -6.78
N ASP A 52 2.01 -28.87 -7.96
CA ASP A 52 3.44 -29.11 -8.11
C ASP A 52 4.20 -27.88 -7.57
N PRO A 53 5.11 -28.02 -6.60
CA PRO A 53 5.87 -26.89 -6.09
C PRO A 53 7.02 -26.45 -7.00
N ALA A 54 7.34 -27.21 -8.07
CA ALA A 54 8.45 -26.88 -8.95
C ALA A 54 8.34 -25.50 -9.64
N PRO A 55 7.16 -25.07 -10.14
CA PRO A 55 6.98 -23.72 -10.68
C PRO A 55 7.23 -22.63 -9.64
N ALA A 56 6.71 -22.79 -8.42
CA ALA A 56 6.93 -21.83 -7.32
C ALA A 56 8.42 -21.70 -6.98
N LYS A 57 9.14 -22.83 -6.84
CA LYS A 57 10.59 -22.82 -6.61
C LYS A 57 11.38 -22.16 -7.73
N SER A 58 10.94 -22.34 -8.99
CA SER A 58 11.57 -21.67 -10.12
C SER A 58 11.39 -20.15 -10.03
N VAL A 59 10.27 -19.66 -9.49
CA VAL A 59 10.09 -18.24 -9.23
C VAL A 59 10.97 -17.76 -8.08
N ASP A 60 11.08 -18.51 -6.98
CA ASP A 60 12.01 -18.19 -5.87
C ASP A 60 13.46 -18.09 -6.36
N GLU A 61 13.91 -19.00 -7.22
CA GLU A 61 15.25 -18.96 -7.83
C GLU A 61 15.47 -17.72 -8.72
N LEU A 62 14.42 -17.26 -9.42
CA LEU A 62 14.47 -16.05 -10.24
C LEU A 62 14.46 -14.78 -9.37
N ILE A 63 13.66 -14.74 -8.30
CA ILE A 63 13.66 -13.65 -7.32
C ILE A 63 15.05 -13.53 -6.69
N ALA A 64 15.63 -14.64 -6.22
CA ALA A 64 16.97 -14.65 -5.61
C ALA A 64 18.06 -14.13 -6.57
N LYS A 65 17.90 -14.32 -7.88
CA LYS A 65 18.83 -13.81 -8.90
C LYS A 65 18.78 -12.29 -9.04
N ILE A 66 17.62 -11.68 -8.84
CA ILE A 66 17.43 -10.22 -8.98
C ILE A 66 17.49 -9.47 -7.65
N GLN A 67 17.42 -10.16 -6.51
CA GLN A 67 17.58 -9.58 -5.17
C GLN A 67 19.08 -9.39 -4.82
N VAL A 68 19.78 -8.62 -5.65
CA VAL A 68 21.22 -8.34 -5.54
C VAL A 68 21.51 -6.84 -5.56
N GLN A 69 22.55 -6.41 -4.83
CA GLN A 69 22.96 -5.00 -4.79
C GLN A 69 23.77 -4.55 -6.01
N VAL A 70 24.24 -5.49 -6.84
CA VAL A 70 25.04 -5.18 -8.02
C VAL A 70 24.25 -5.47 -9.28
N ARG A 71 24.06 -4.44 -10.10
CA ARG A 71 23.45 -4.57 -11.42
C ARG A 71 24.41 -5.26 -12.39
N THR A 72 23.87 -6.08 -13.28
CA THR A 72 24.61 -6.74 -14.37
C THR A 72 23.90 -6.55 -15.70
N ASP A 73 24.55 -6.95 -16.80
CA ASP A 73 23.96 -6.88 -18.14
C ASP A 73 22.70 -7.74 -18.31
N THR A 74 22.46 -8.73 -17.44
CA THR A 74 21.27 -9.59 -17.51
C THR A 74 20.12 -9.12 -16.62
N THR A 75 20.34 -8.14 -15.74
CA THR A 75 19.34 -7.72 -14.73
C THR A 75 17.98 -7.39 -15.35
N ASP A 76 17.93 -6.65 -16.46
CA ASP A 76 16.65 -6.32 -17.13
C ASP A 76 15.90 -7.56 -17.63
N ALA A 77 16.63 -8.52 -18.20
CA ALA A 77 16.06 -9.76 -18.71
C ALA A 77 15.62 -10.67 -17.55
N ASP A 78 16.37 -10.69 -16.46
CA ASP A 78 16.07 -11.48 -15.27
C ASP A 78 14.82 -10.94 -14.54
N CYS A 79 14.66 -9.62 -14.42
CA CYS A 79 13.45 -9.01 -13.87
C CYS A 79 12.20 -9.37 -14.70
N ALA A 80 12.31 -9.29 -16.03
CA ALA A 80 11.21 -9.68 -16.93
C ALA A 80 10.88 -11.17 -16.82
N ALA A 81 11.89 -12.04 -16.76
CA ALA A 81 11.70 -13.48 -16.61
C ALA A 81 11.06 -13.86 -15.28
N ALA A 82 11.47 -13.21 -14.17
CA ALA A 82 10.87 -13.41 -12.86
C ALA A 82 9.37 -13.06 -12.87
N LYS A 83 9.00 -11.91 -13.47
CA LYS A 83 7.62 -11.48 -13.58
C LYS A 83 6.78 -12.39 -14.48
N GLU A 84 7.31 -12.79 -15.64
CA GLU A 84 6.64 -13.72 -16.54
C GLU A 84 6.37 -15.07 -15.86
N ALA A 85 7.36 -15.59 -15.12
CA ALA A 85 7.23 -16.83 -14.38
C ALA A 85 6.18 -16.73 -13.26
N TRP A 86 6.17 -15.62 -12.51
CA TRP A 86 5.16 -15.34 -11.49
C TRP A 86 3.74 -15.23 -12.08
N ASP A 87 3.57 -14.50 -13.18
CA ASP A 87 2.27 -14.31 -13.83
C ASP A 87 1.71 -15.61 -14.43
N ALA A 88 2.58 -16.56 -14.75
CA ALA A 88 2.20 -17.89 -15.23
C ALA A 88 1.71 -18.83 -14.12
N LEU A 89 1.97 -18.52 -12.85
CA LEU A 89 1.51 -19.32 -11.71
C LEU A 89 0.00 -19.17 -11.48
N SER A 90 -0.65 -20.28 -11.12
CA SER A 90 -1.99 -20.25 -10.53
C SER A 90 -1.96 -19.70 -9.10
N ASP A 91 -3.11 -19.29 -8.57
CA ASP A 91 -3.20 -18.76 -7.19
C ASP A 91 -2.71 -19.77 -6.14
N ASP A 92 -3.02 -21.06 -6.33
CA ASP A 92 -2.54 -22.13 -5.46
C ASP A 92 -1.02 -22.33 -5.55
N GLU A 93 -0.41 -22.10 -6.72
CA GLU A 93 1.05 -22.16 -6.91
C GLU A 93 1.75 -20.93 -6.33
N LYS A 94 1.15 -19.74 -6.46
CA LYS A 94 1.66 -18.51 -5.86
C LYS A 94 1.77 -18.65 -4.34
N ALA A 95 0.76 -19.25 -3.70
CA ALA A 95 0.78 -19.52 -2.26
C ALA A 95 1.92 -20.46 -1.80
N LEU A 96 2.64 -21.10 -2.73
CA LEU A 96 3.81 -21.93 -2.44
C LEU A 96 5.16 -21.21 -2.65
N VAL A 97 5.16 -20.00 -3.23
CA VAL A 97 6.36 -19.17 -3.39
C VAL A 97 6.79 -18.70 -2.01
N GLN A 98 8.06 -18.90 -1.65
CA GLN A 98 8.57 -18.52 -0.34
C GLN A 98 8.65 -17.00 -0.20
N GLU A 99 9.14 -16.34 -1.24
CA GLU A 99 9.21 -14.88 -1.34
C GLU A 99 7.89 -14.32 -1.93
N TYR A 100 6.75 -14.80 -1.44
CA TYR A 100 5.43 -14.41 -1.96
C TYR A 100 5.26 -12.89 -2.02
N ASP A 101 5.69 -12.19 -0.96
CA ASP A 101 5.53 -10.75 -0.82
C ASP A 101 6.26 -9.95 -1.90
N TYR A 102 7.25 -10.53 -2.55
CA TYR A 102 7.96 -9.87 -3.64
C TYR A 102 7.02 -9.47 -4.78
N PHE A 103 6.06 -10.33 -5.16
CA PHE A 103 5.09 -9.98 -6.20
C PHE A 103 3.63 -9.93 -5.71
N GLY A 104 3.35 -10.60 -4.59
CA GLY A 104 2.01 -10.79 -4.06
C GLY A 104 1.56 -9.77 -3.02
N LEU A 105 2.49 -8.96 -2.48
CA LEU A 105 2.17 -7.92 -1.51
C LEU A 105 1.50 -6.72 -2.21
N ASP A 106 0.35 -6.29 -1.68
CA ASP A 106 -0.25 -5.01 -2.08
C ASP A 106 0.55 -3.87 -1.47
N THR A 107 1.19 -3.09 -2.33
CA THR A 107 2.01 -1.96 -1.93
C THR A 107 1.45 -0.61 -2.37
N GLY A 108 0.24 -0.61 -2.93
CA GLY A 108 -0.40 0.57 -3.49
C GLY A 108 -0.23 0.73 -5.00
N ASP A 109 -0.62 1.91 -5.49
CA ASP A 109 -0.82 2.14 -6.92
C ASP A 109 0.42 2.76 -7.59
N ALA A 110 1.20 1.92 -8.27
CA ALA A 110 2.39 2.33 -9.03
C ALA A 110 2.09 3.42 -10.08
N SER A 111 0.87 3.49 -10.62
CA SER A 111 0.53 4.47 -11.68
C SER A 111 0.48 5.92 -11.20
N LYS A 112 0.51 6.14 -9.88
CA LYS A 112 0.57 7.47 -9.25
C LYS A 112 1.99 7.98 -9.08
N ASP A 113 3.00 7.13 -9.29
CA ASP A 113 4.40 7.55 -9.20
C ASP A 113 4.85 8.23 -10.49
N ASP A 114 5.80 9.14 -10.35
CA ASP A 114 6.55 9.73 -11.45
C ASP A 114 8.02 9.43 -11.17
N PRO A 115 8.67 8.55 -11.95
CA PRO A 115 10.04 8.16 -11.69
C PRO A 115 11.03 9.29 -11.98
N LEU A 116 10.61 10.37 -12.67
CA LEU A 116 11.49 11.50 -12.99
C LEU A 116 12.80 11.08 -13.67
N ASN A 117 12.81 10.01 -14.48
CA ASN A 117 13.99 9.52 -15.21
C ASN A 117 13.95 9.84 -16.72
N GLN A 118 13.21 10.87 -17.11
CA GLN A 118 13.13 11.35 -18.50
C GLN A 118 14.32 12.23 -18.90
N ASP A 119 14.67 12.19 -20.18
CA ASP A 119 15.62 13.11 -20.79
C ASP A 119 15.03 14.54 -20.91
N GLY A 120 15.75 15.46 -21.55
CA GLY A 120 15.31 16.85 -21.68
C GLY A 120 15.59 17.66 -20.41
N ILE A 121 16.78 17.43 -19.87
CA ILE A 121 17.33 18.13 -18.70
C ILE A 121 17.96 19.44 -19.19
N SER A 122 17.78 20.52 -18.44
CA SER A 122 18.47 21.79 -18.72
C SER A 122 19.95 21.72 -18.31
N GLU A 123 20.69 22.83 -18.39
CA GLU A 123 22.08 22.86 -17.88
C GLU A 123 22.17 22.72 -16.35
N ASN A 124 21.02 22.76 -15.64
CA ASN A 124 20.89 22.76 -14.19
C ASN A 124 19.97 21.61 -13.73
N GLU A 125 20.52 20.70 -12.93
CA GLU A 125 19.80 19.53 -12.41
C GLU A 125 19.89 19.43 -10.88
N ILE A 126 18.76 19.12 -10.24
CA ILE A 126 18.71 18.63 -8.86
C ILE A 126 18.46 17.13 -8.94
N LEU A 127 19.44 16.32 -8.57
CA LEU A 127 19.30 14.87 -8.48
C LEU A 127 18.95 14.48 -7.04
N VAL A 128 17.70 14.09 -6.84
CA VAL A 128 17.19 13.60 -5.56
C VAL A 128 17.59 12.14 -5.43
N VAL A 129 18.37 11.84 -4.39
CA VAL A 129 18.92 10.51 -4.18
C VAL A 129 18.34 9.90 -2.92
N SER A 130 17.66 8.77 -3.05
CA SER A 130 17.06 8.04 -1.94
C SER A 130 17.62 6.63 -1.83
N PHE A 131 17.56 6.03 -0.65
CA PHE A 131 17.72 4.57 -0.54
C PHE A 131 16.70 3.86 -1.44
N GLY A 132 15.45 4.35 -1.43
CA GLY A 132 14.35 3.86 -2.23
C GLY A 132 13.34 3.07 -1.42
N THR A 133 12.17 2.80 -2.00
CA THR A 133 11.20 1.85 -1.45
C THR A 133 10.38 1.20 -2.56
N SER A 134 10.18 -0.11 -2.48
CA SER A 134 9.25 -0.83 -3.35
C SER A 134 7.79 -0.67 -2.89
N PHE A 135 7.52 0.07 -1.81
CA PHE A 135 6.16 0.39 -1.40
C PHE A 135 5.59 1.57 -2.19
N ASN A 136 4.71 1.32 -3.17
CA ASN A 136 4.22 2.34 -4.12
C ASN A 136 3.56 3.54 -3.44
N ASP A 137 2.58 3.33 -2.57
CA ASP A 137 1.88 4.45 -1.90
C ASP A 137 2.84 5.24 -1.00
N SER A 138 3.78 4.56 -0.33
CA SER A 138 4.83 5.22 0.46
C SER A 138 5.76 6.02 -0.44
N ARG A 139 6.25 5.46 -1.55
CA ARG A 139 7.13 6.12 -2.52
C ARG A 139 6.51 7.42 -3.04
N VAL A 140 5.23 7.37 -3.43
CA VAL A 140 4.47 8.54 -3.92
C VAL A 140 4.30 9.61 -2.85
N ALA A 141 3.95 9.22 -1.62
CA ALA A 141 3.69 10.15 -0.52
C ALA A 141 4.97 10.77 0.06
N THR A 142 6.08 10.04 0.04
CA THR A 142 7.33 10.43 0.72
C THR A 142 8.37 10.97 -0.27
N ILE A 143 9.06 10.10 -1.01
CA ILE A 143 10.07 10.47 -2.01
C ILE A 143 9.45 11.41 -3.06
N GLY A 144 8.32 11.01 -3.65
CA GLY A 144 7.58 11.84 -4.59
C GLY A 144 7.04 13.14 -3.98
N GLY A 145 6.79 13.17 -2.67
CA GLY A 145 6.43 14.38 -1.93
C GLY A 145 7.58 15.39 -1.85
N VAL A 146 8.76 14.91 -1.47
CA VAL A 146 10.00 15.71 -1.42
C VAL A 146 10.38 16.23 -2.81
N GLU A 147 10.32 15.38 -3.84
CA GLU A 147 10.62 15.76 -5.22
C GLU A 147 9.68 16.85 -5.74
N LYS A 148 8.38 16.72 -5.48
CA LYS A 148 7.39 17.74 -5.86
C LYS A 148 7.64 19.07 -5.14
N ALA A 149 8.01 19.04 -3.86
CA ALA A 149 8.36 20.24 -3.12
C ALA A 149 9.62 20.92 -3.71
N LEU A 150 10.64 20.13 -4.08
CA LEU A 150 11.85 20.62 -4.73
C LEU A 150 11.57 21.20 -6.11
N GLN A 151 10.72 20.55 -6.92
CA GLN A 151 10.29 21.06 -8.22
C GLN A 151 9.56 22.40 -8.09
N ALA A 152 8.64 22.49 -7.12
CA ALA A 152 7.87 23.71 -6.87
C ALA A 152 8.77 24.87 -6.41
N ALA A 153 9.77 24.60 -5.58
CA ALA A 153 10.70 25.62 -5.09
C ALA A 153 11.76 26.04 -6.13
N ASN A 154 12.06 25.19 -7.11
CA ASN A 154 13.16 25.40 -8.06
C ASN A 154 12.70 25.22 -9.53
N PRO A 155 11.78 26.06 -10.05
CA PRO A 155 11.17 25.86 -11.38
C PRO A 155 12.16 25.94 -12.55
N ASP A 156 13.33 26.56 -12.35
CA ASP A 156 14.39 26.68 -13.35
C ASP A 156 15.37 25.48 -13.35
N TRP A 157 15.21 24.55 -12.40
CA TRP A 157 16.05 23.37 -12.24
C TRP A 157 15.27 22.11 -12.61
N SER A 158 15.91 21.23 -13.37
CA SER A 158 15.35 19.91 -13.66
C SER A 158 15.51 19.03 -12.43
N VAL A 159 14.41 18.56 -11.83
CA VAL A 159 14.48 17.58 -10.74
C VAL A 159 14.45 16.17 -11.34
N ARG A 160 15.38 15.32 -10.89
CA ARG A 160 15.54 13.92 -11.31
C ARG A 160 15.70 13.02 -10.09
N ARG A 161 15.44 11.73 -10.26
CA ARG A 161 15.48 10.72 -9.20
C ARG A 161 16.60 9.71 -9.44
N ALA A 162 17.27 9.30 -8.37
CA ALA A 162 18.08 8.08 -8.35
C ALA A 162 17.87 7.33 -7.04
N PHE A 163 17.93 6.00 -7.10
CA PHE A 163 17.97 5.16 -5.89
C PHE A 163 19.36 4.55 -5.67
N THR A 164 19.75 4.35 -4.41
CA THR A 164 21.00 3.67 -4.04
C THR A 164 20.83 2.15 -3.93
N ALA A 165 19.67 1.67 -3.45
CA ALA A 165 19.44 0.25 -3.25
C ALA A 165 19.03 -0.46 -4.55
N GLN A 166 19.98 -1.15 -5.19
CA GLN A 166 19.72 -1.87 -6.44
C GLN A 166 18.68 -3.00 -6.28
N ILE A 167 18.60 -3.61 -5.10
CA ILE A 167 17.57 -4.60 -4.77
C ILE A 167 16.17 -4.00 -4.95
N ILE A 168 15.95 -2.77 -4.48
CA ILE A 168 14.67 -2.07 -4.58
C ILE A 168 14.38 -1.68 -6.03
N ILE A 169 15.38 -1.19 -6.75
CA ILE A 169 15.25 -0.84 -8.18
C ILE A 169 14.83 -2.07 -8.99
N ASN A 170 15.48 -3.21 -8.76
CA ASN A 170 15.16 -4.46 -9.44
C ASN A 170 13.74 -4.94 -9.11
N HIS A 171 13.32 -4.78 -7.85
CA HIS A 171 11.98 -5.14 -7.39
C HIS A 171 10.89 -4.32 -8.06
N ILE A 172 11.04 -3.00 -8.09
CA ILE A 172 10.11 -2.08 -8.77
C ILE A 172 10.06 -2.41 -10.27
N GLN A 173 11.21 -2.62 -10.90
CA GLN A 173 11.28 -2.98 -12.32
C GLN A 173 10.59 -4.31 -12.62
N ALA A 174 10.81 -5.34 -11.79
CA ALA A 174 10.23 -6.65 -11.99
C ALA A 174 8.71 -6.63 -11.75
N ARG A 175 8.26 -6.01 -10.66
CA ARG A 175 6.83 -6.04 -10.27
C ARG A 175 5.99 -5.06 -11.09
N ASP A 176 6.47 -3.82 -11.23
CA ASP A 176 5.68 -2.71 -11.75
C ASP A 176 6.07 -2.31 -13.18
N GLY A 177 7.23 -2.79 -13.67
CA GLY A 177 7.76 -2.41 -14.98
C GLY A 177 8.37 -1.00 -15.04
N GLU A 178 8.43 -0.30 -13.90
CA GLU A 178 8.97 1.04 -13.76
C GLU A 178 10.51 0.99 -13.67
N LYS A 179 11.18 1.85 -14.45
CA LYS A 179 12.64 1.89 -14.51
C LYS A 179 13.15 3.11 -13.77
N ILE A 180 13.69 2.87 -12.58
CA ILE A 180 14.35 3.89 -11.77
C ILE A 180 15.86 3.80 -12.02
N ASP A 181 16.50 4.93 -12.27
CA ASP A 181 17.96 4.96 -12.42
C ASP A 181 18.62 4.69 -11.06
N ASN A 182 19.68 3.86 -11.07
CA ASN A 182 20.64 3.87 -9.98
C ASN A 182 21.56 5.11 -10.08
N MET A 183 22.39 5.35 -9.07
CA MET A 183 23.31 6.50 -9.05
C MET A 183 24.18 6.63 -10.30
N GLN A 184 24.81 5.54 -10.74
CA GLN A 184 25.67 5.55 -11.93
C GLN A 184 24.87 5.90 -13.18
N GLN A 185 23.69 5.31 -13.37
CA GLN A 185 22.82 5.58 -14.52
C GLN A 185 22.33 7.03 -14.53
N ALA A 186 21.98 7.60 -13.38
CA ALA A 186 21.54 8.98 -13.27
C ALA A 186 22.67 9.98 -13.58
N LEU A 187 23.88 9.74 -13.06
CA LEU A 187 25.05 10.58 -13.35
C LEU A 187 25.48 10.49 -14.81
N ASP A 188 25.49 9.28 -15.40
CA ASP A 188 25.74 9.08 -16.82
C ASP A 188 24.69 9.82 -17.67
N ARG A 189 23.41 9.78 -17.26
CA ARG A 189 22.32 10.51 -17.93
C ARG A 189 22.51 12.02 -17.83
N ALA A 190 22.90 12.54 -16.68
CA ALA A 190 23.17 13.97 -16.48
C ALA A 190 24.29 14.45 -17.43
N VAL A 191 25.40 13.71 -17.50
CA VAL A 191 26.50 13.99 -18.45
C VAL A 191 25.99 13.95 -19.90
N ALA A 192 25.24 12.89 -20.27
CA ALA A 192 24.74 12.71 -21.62
C ALA A 192 23.75 13.82 -22.05
N ASN A 193 23.01 14.40 -21.10
CA ASN A 193 22.10 15.51 -21.34
C ASN A 193 22.80 16.89 -21.29
N GLY A 194 24.10 16.95 -20.98
CA GLY A 194 24.88 18.19 -20.98
C GLY A 194 24.64 19.06 -19.75
N VAL A 195 24.31 18.45 -18.61
CA VAL A 195 24.21 19.14 -17.32
C VAL A 195 25.56 19.76 -16.97
N LYS A 196 25.53 21.03 -16.57
CA LYS A 196 26.72 21.76 -16.13
C LYS A 196 26.76 21.95 -14.63
N ASN A 197 25.60 22.14 -14.01
CA ASN A 197 25.45 22.34 -12.58
C ASN A 197 24.52 21.28 -12.02
N LEU A 198 25.05 20.42 -11.17
CA LEU A 198 24.34 19.31 -10.54
C LEU A 198 24.32 19.53 -9.02
N VAL A 199 23.11 19.60 -8.45
CA VAL A 199 22.92 19.55 -7.00
C VAL A 199 22.40 18.17 -6.62
N ILE A 200 23.17 17.46 -5.82
CA ILE A 200 22.74 16.19 -5.21
C ILE A 200 21.93 16.52 -3.96
N ALA A 201 20.68 16.08 -3.92
CA ALA A 201 19.79 16.21 -2.78
C ALA A 201 19.59 14.84 -2.12
N PRO A 202 20.44 14.44 -1.16
CA PRO A 202 20.30 13.16 -0.50
C PRO A 202 19.10 13.18 0.45
N THR A 203 18.15 12.27 0.24
CA THR A 203 17.06 12.02 1.20
C THR A 203 17.48 11.04 2.30
N HIS A 204 18.77 11.02 2.64
CA HIS A 204 19.29 10.24 3.75
C HIS A 204 18.95 10.94 5.07
N LEU A 205 18.83 10.17 6.14
CA LEU A 205 18.56 10.73 7.45
C LEU A 205 19.77 11.51 8.01
N MET A 206 20.99 11.05 7.73
CA MET A 206 22.24 11.54 8.34
C MET A 206 23.43 11.33 7.39
N HIS A 207 24.58 11.91 7.74
CA HIS A 207 25.90 11.56 7.17
C HIS A 207 26.34 10.17 7.68
N GLY A 208 25.79 9.11 7.11
CA GLY A 208 26.13 7.71 7.42
C GLY A 208 26.82 7.01 6.25
N ALA A 209 26.99 5.69 6.34
CA ALA A 209 27.67 4.89 5.32
C ALA A 209 27.12 5.12 3.89
N GLU A 210 25.80 5.15 3.71
CA GLU A 210 25.14 5.43 2.42
C GLU A 210 25.48 6.83 1.87
N TYR A 211 25.70 7.81 2.75
CA TYR A 211 26.12 9.15 2.33
C TYR A 211 27.59 9.14 1.89
N ASP A 212 28.46 8.42 2.60
CA ASP A 212 29.88 8.31 2.24
C ASP A 212 30.06 7.61 0.89
N GLU A 213 29.33 6.52 0.65
CA GLU A 213 29.31 5.83 -0.65
C GLU A 213 28.81 6.74 -1.77
N LEU A 214 27.78 7.54 -1.50
CA LEU A 214 27.29 8.56 -2.43
C LEU A 214 28.36 9.60 -2.74
N VAL A 215 29.09 10.11 -1.74
CA VAL A 215 30.15 11.10 -1.95
C VAL A 215 31.30 10.52 -2.79
N GLU A 216 31.71 9.28 -2.50
CA GLU A 216 32.77 8.59 -3.24
C GLU A 216 32.37 8.38 -4.72
N ALA A 217 31.13 7.99 -4.99
CA ALA A 217 30.64 7.78 -6.35
C ALA A 217 30.72 9.05 -7.23
N LEU A 218 30.66 10.25 -6.64
CA LEU A 218 30.69 11.52 -7.36
C LEU A 218 32.11 11.90 -7.86
N ASP A 219 33.18 11.34 -7.30
CA ASP A 219 34.56 11.71 -7.64
C ASP A 219 34.89 11.53 -9.13
N VAL A 220 34.30 10.52 -9.77
CA VAL A 220 34.47 10.24 -11.20
C VAL A 220 33.88 11.34 -12.10
N TYR A 221 32.94 12.13 -11.58
CA TYR A 221 32.16 13.11 -12.34
C TYR A 221 32.53 14.56 -12.05
N LYS A 222 33.27 14.85 -10.97
CA LYS A 222 33.67 16.21 -10.57
C LYS A 222 34.41 17.00 -11.65
N SER A 223 35.07 16.34 -12.60
CA SER A 223 35.76 16.99 -13.73
C SER A 223 34.85 17.29 -14.94
N GLN A 224 33.63 16.74 -14.97
CA GLN A 224 32.70 16.82 -16.10
C GLN A 224 31.61 17.87 -15.89
N MET A 225 31.26 18.14 -14.63
CA MET A 225 30.22 19.10 -14.23
C MET A 225 30.48 19.62 -12.81
N ASN A 226 29.90 20.77 -12.47
CA ASN A 226 29.94 21.32 -11.12
C ASN A 226 28.97 20.54 -10.24
N ILE A 227 29.48 19.86 -9.21
CA ILE A 227 28.67 19.05 -8.31
C ILE A 227 28.66 19.67 -6.93
N THR A 228 27.48 19.89 -6.36
CA THR A 228 27.29 20.30 -4.96
C THR A 228 26.33 19.34 -4.28
N ILE A 229 26.53 19.08 -3.00
CA ILE A 229 25.69 18.15 -2.23
C ILE A 229 24.96 18.96 -1.16
N ALA A 230 23.64 18.85 -1.10
CA ALA A 230 22.84 19.40 -0.03
C ALA A 230 22.99 18.58 1.26
N GLU A 231 22.72 19.21 2.41
CA GLU A 231 22.73 18.51 3.69
C GLU A 231 21.67 17.39 3.74
N PRO A 232 21.95 16.25 4.41
CA PRO A 232 20.95 15.27 4.79
C PRO A 232 19.99 15.81 5.86
N LEU A 233 18.88 15.08 6.10
CA LEU A 233 17.75 15.58 6.88
C LEU A 233 18.09 16.05 8.32
N LEU A 234 18.94 15.33 9.05
CA LEU A 234 19.36 15.69 10.42
C LEU A 234 20.62 16.56 10.45
N GLY A 235 21.10 17.01 9.28
CA GLY A 235 22.36 17.70 9.11
C GLY A 235 23.56 16.92 9.67
N GLN A 236 24.59 17.67 10.08
CA GLN A 236 25.85 17.12 10.58
C GLN A 236 25.69 16.23 11.82
N VAL A 237 26.47 15.14 11.86
CA VAL A 237 26.54 14.23 13.01
C VAL A 237 27.52 14.82 14.03
N GLY A 238 27.06 15.00 15.27
CA GLY A 238 27.92 15.49 16.35
C GLY A 238 28.83 14.40 16.93
N ALA A 239 29.88 14.81 17.64
CA ALA A 239 30.89 13.89 18.19
C ALA A 239 30.37 12.92 19.26
N ASP A 240 29.28 13.26 19.95
CA ASP A 240 28.62 12.42 20.94
C ASP A 240 27.10 12.68 21.02
N GLY A 241 26.38 11.88 21.80
CA GLY A 241 24.93 11.93 21.94
C GLY A 241 24.35 13.27 22.45
N THR A 242 25.19 14.18 22.96
CA THR A 242 24.77 15.47 23.51
C THR A 242 24.81 16.62 22.50
N VAL A 243 25.49 16.42 21.37
CA VAL A 243 25.70 17.45 20.34
C VAL A 243 24.54 17.44 19.36
N VAL A 244 23.69 18.47 19.44
CA VAL A 244 22.51 18.66 18.58
C VAL A 244 22.65 19.90 17.70
N ASN A 245 21.82 20.01 16.65
CA ASN A 245 21.85 21.11 15.68
C ASN A 245 20.41 21.56 15.32
N ALA A 246 20.30 22.63 14.53
CA ALA A 246 19.02 23.20 14.14
C ALA A 246 18.13 22.26 13.31
N ASP A 247 18.75 21.41 12.47
CA ASP A 247 18.01 20.43 11.65
C ASP A 247 17.34 19.37 12.54
N LYS A 248 18.07 18.82 13.52
CA LYS A 248 17.53 17.88 14.51
C LYS A 248 16.36 18.50 15.28
N GLU A 249 16.47 19.77 15.68
CA GLU A 249 15.39 20.50 16.34
C GLU A 249 14.15 20.64 15.44
N ALA A 250 14.35 21.03 14.18
CA ALA A 250 13.27 21.18 13.21
C ALA A 250 12.56 19.85 12.92
N VAL A 251 13.33 18.78 12.70
CA VAL A 251 12.81 17.42 12.48
C VAL A 251 12.07 16.91 13.70
N ALA A 252 12.63 17.08 14.91
CA ALA A 252 11.99 16.68 16.16
C ALA A 252 10.62 17.34 16.33
N LYS A 253 10.53 18.65 16.10
CA LYS A 253 9.25 19.38 16.16
C LYS A 253 8.25 18.88 15.12
N ALA A 254 8.69 18.69 13.88
CA ALA A 254 7.84 18.27 12.77
C ALA A 254 7.27 16.85 12.98
N VAL A 255 8.13 15.87 13.31
CA VAL A 255 7.69 14.48 13.50
C VAL A 255 6.80 14.33 14.72
N VAL A 256 7.10 15.03 15.82
CA VAL A 256 6.30 14.97 17.05
C VAL A 256 4.93 15.61 16.85
N ALA A 257 4.87 16.74 16.13
CA ALA A 257 3.59 17.37 15.78
C ALA A 257 2.73 16.46 14.90
N ALA A 258 3.32 15.87 13.85
CA ALA A 258 2.62 14.93 12.97
C ALA A 258 2.15 13.68 13.73
N ALA A 259 2.99 13.13 14.61
CA ALA A 259 2.64 11.97 15.43
C ALA A 259 1.49 12.25 16.39
N ALA A 260 1.50 13.40 17.07
CA ALA A 260 0.44 13.82 17.97
C ALA A 260 -0.88 14.04 17.20
N GLN A 261 -0.82 14.71 16.04
CA GLN A 261 -1.99 14.94 15.20
C GLN A 261 -2.61 13.61 14.70
N ASN A 262 -1.78 12.69 14.19
CA ASN A 262 -2.24 11.36 13.74
C ASN A 262 -2.84 10.54 14.89
N ALA A 263 -2.39 10.77 16.13
CA ALA A 263 -2.94 10.18 17.35
C ALA A 263 -4.19 10.92 17.89
N ASN A 264 -4.71 11.92 17.16
CA ASN A 264 -5.84 12.77 17.55
C ASN A 264 -5.61 13.62 18.82
N TYR A 265 -4.37 14.02 19.08
CA TYR A 265 -4.03 15.00 20.10
C TYR A 265 -3.71 16.36 19.47
N ALA A 266 -3.94 17.43 20.23
CA ALA A 266 -3.59 18.77 19.78
C ALA A 266 -2.06 18.97 19.67
N ASP A 267 -1.31 18.36 20.58
CA ASP A 267 0.15 18.38 20.64
C ASP A 267 0.68 17.24 21.53
N ALA A 268 2.00 17.13 21.65
CA ALA A 268 2.65 16.12 22.49
C ALA A 268 2.37 16.29 23.99
N ALA A 269 2.11 17.52 24.47
CA ALA A 269 1.81 17.76 25.88
C ALA A 269 0.41 17.25 26.25
N ALA A 270 -0.57 17.39 25.34
CA ALA A 270 -1.88 16.79 25.47
C ALA A 270 -1.80 15.25 25.47
N ALA A 271 -0.99 14.67 24.58
CA ALA A 271 -0.72 13.24 24.56
C ALA A 271 -0.09 12.76 25.89
N ALA A 272 0.92 13.46 26.40
CA ALA A 272 1.57 13.16 27.67
C ALA A 272 0.59 13.21 28.85
N THR A 273 -0.30 14.21 28.88
CA THR A 273 -1.33 14.38 29.92
C THR A 273 -2.32 13.21 29.93
N ASP A 274 -2.62 12.63 28.76
CA ASP A 274 -3.48 11.45 28.62
C ASP A 274 -2.72 10.12 28.79
N GLY A 275 -1.46 10.17 29.23
CA GLY A 275 -0.63 8.99 29.48
C GLY A 275 -0.14 8.30 28.21
N ALA A 276 -0.07 9.01 27.08
CA ALA A 276 0.42 8.51 25.81
C ALA A 276 1.88 8.88 25.54
N ALA A 277 2.65 7.87 25.12
CA ALA A 277 4.00 7.98 24.61
C ALA A 277 4.03 7.87 23.08
N ILE A 278 4.90 8.64 22.45
CA ILE A 278 5.27 8.52 21.04
C ILE A 278 6.65 7.85 21.00
N VAL A 279 6.76 6.77 20.26
CA VAL A 279 8.00 6.02 20.10
C VAL A 279 8.39 6.07 18.64
N LEU A 280 9.56 6.66 18.38
CA LEU A 280 10.12 6.87 17.06
C LEU A 280 11.15 5.78 16.76
N MET A 281 10.91 4.99 15.72
CA MET A 281 11.76 3.87 15.32
C MET A 281 12.60 4.23 14.10
N GLY A 282 13.90 4.44 14.29
CA GLY A 282 14.87 4.56 13.21
C GLY A 282 15.36 3.21 12.70
N HIS A 283 16.13 3.19 11.61
CA HIS A 283 16.77 1.99 11.12
C HIS A 283 17.87 1.50 12.08
N GLY A 284 18.74 2.41 12.51
CA GLY A 284 20.02 2.06 13.12
C GLY A 284 21.12 1.99 12.07
N THR A 285 22.38 1.89 12.52
CA THR A 285 23.54 1.64 11.65
C THR A 285 24.72 1.20 12.50
N ALA A 286 25.61 0.36 11.97
CA ALA A 286 26.92 0.09 12.56
C ALA A 286 27.94 1.23 12.33
N HIS A 287 27.59 2.25 11.55
CA HIS A 287 28.43 3.44 11.30
C HIS A 287 28.57 4.30 12.56
N GLU A 288 29.63 5.12 12.67
CA GLU A 288 29.79 6.06 13.80
C GLU A 288 28.63 7.06 13.90
N ALA A 289 27.90 7.26 12.81
CA ALA A 289 26.69 8.07 12.74
C ALA A 289 25.51 7.54 13.58
N ALA A 290 25.58 6.30 14.09
CA ALA A 290 24.59 5.72 15.00
C ALA A 290 24.26 6.64 16.19
N VAL A 291 25.24 7.43 16.64
CA VAL A 291 25.07 8.40 17.72
C VAL A 291 23.96 9.43 17.45
N THR A 292 23.56 9.65 16.18
CA THR A 292 22.50 10.59 15.84
C THR A 292 21.15 10.22 16.47
N TYR A 293 20.89 8.93 16.76
CA TYR A 293 19.64 8.52 17.40
C TYR A 293 19.60 8.93 18.87
N GLU A 294 20.75 8.89 19.57
CA GLU A 294 20.89 9.47 20.90
C GLU A 294 20.81 11.01 20.87
N GLN A 295 21.38 11.65 19.84
CA GLN A 295 21.25 13.10 19.63
C GLN A 295 19.78 13.50 19.41
N MET A 296 19.01 12.69 18.69
CA MET A 296 17.57 12.89 18.55
C MET A 296 16.85 12.76 19.89
N GLN A 297 17.17 11.75 20.71
CA GLN A 297 16.61 11.67 22.07
C GLN A 297 16.98 12.90 22.90
N THR A 298 18.25 13.33 22.91
CA THR A 298 18.70 14.55 23.59
C THR A 298 17.92 15.78 23.10
N GLN A 299 17.66 15.88 21.80
CA GLN A 299 16.89 16.98 21.22
C GLN A 299 15.43 16.97 21.72
N MET A 300 14.80 15.79 21.84
CA MET A 300 13.47 15.65 22.43
C MET A 300 13.45 16.11 23.88
N ASP A 301 14.47 15.72 24.66
CA ASP A 301 14.60 16.08 26.07
C ASP A 301 14.78 17.60 26.22
N GLN A 302 15.61 18.24 25.37
CA GLN A 302 15.81 19.69 25.37
C GLN A 302 14.55 20.48 24.98
N LEU A 303 13.71 19.90 24.12
CA LEU A 303 12.40 20.47 23.76
C LEU A 303 11.33 20.24 24.84
N GLY A 304 11.65 19.48 25.89
CA GLY A 304 10.74 19.17 27.00
C GLY A 304 9.73 18.06 26.69
N TYR A 305 9.96 17.25 25.65
CA TYR A 305 9.10 16.13 25.30
C TYR A 305 9.39 14.92 26.19
N THR A 306 8.77 14.89 27.37
CA THR A 306 8.95 13.79 28.33
C THR A 306 8.33 12.46 27.88
N ASN A 307 7.45 12.49 26.88
CA ASN A 307 6.71 11.34 26.37
C ASN A 307 7.15 10.88 24.98
N VAL A 308 8.33 11.32 24.51
CA VAL A 308 8.86 10.92 23.20
C VAL A 308 10.14 10.12 23.41
N PHE A 309 10.19 8.94 22.78
CA PHE A 309 11.30 8.01 22.91
C PHE A 309 11.83 7.62 21.53
N VAL A 310 13.14 7.57 21.37
CA VAL A 310 13.80 7.16 20.12
C VAL A 310 14.45 5.80 20.32
N GLY A 311 14.24 4.89 19.37
CA GLY A 311 15.03 3.68 19.26
C GLY A 311 15.29 3.26 17.81
N THR A 312 15.96 2.13 17.62
CA THR A 312 16.39 1.66 16.30
C THR A 312 16.19 0.15 16.13
N VAL A 313 15.93 -0.29 14.90
CA VAL A 313 15.81 -1.73 14.58
C VAL A 313 17.12 -2.47 14.89
N GLU A 314 18.26 -1.92 14.48
CA GLU A 314 19.57 -2.55 14.76
C GLU A 314 19.96 -2.52 16.25
N GLY A 315 19.32 -1.67 17.05
CA GLY A 315 19.58 -1.54 18.49
C GLY A 315 20.92 -0.90 18.83
N GLU A 316 21.55 -0.22 17.89
CA GLU A 316 22.84 0.46 18.07
C GLU A 316 22.66 1.99 17.94
N PRO A 317 23.07 2.78 18.97
CA PRO A 317 23.68 2.36 20.23
C PRO A 317 22.72 1.56 21.13
N ALA A 318 23.23 0.72 22.02
CA ALA A 318 22.44 -0.15 22.92
C ALA A 318 21.30 0.55 23.69
N SER A 319 21.40 1.87 23.91
CA SER A 319 20.33 2.66 24.53
C SER A 319 19.05 2.77 23.68
N THR A 320 19.15 2.41 22.39
CA THR A 320 18.10 2.50 21.37
C THR A 320 17.45 1.16 21.04
N GLU A 321 17.93 0.05 21.63
CA GLU A 321 17.33 -1.28 21.45
C GLU A 321 15.87 -1.29 21.93
N CYS A 322 15.01 -2.07 21.27
CA CYS A 322 13.57 -2.09 21.54
C CYS A 322 13.24 -2.36 23.03
N GLN A 323 13.95 -3.30 23.68
CA GLN A 323 13.75 -3.62 25.10
C GLN A 323 14.13 -2.46 26.03
N ALA A 324 15.19 -1.72 25.74
CA ALA A 324 15.56 -0.53 26.50
C ALA A 324 14.51 0.58 26.33
N VAL A 325 13.97 0.77 25.12
CA VAL A 325 12.89 1.72 24.86
C VAL A 325 11.62 1.33 25.62
N ILE A 326 11.19 0.07 25.56
CA ILE A 326 10.06 -0.45 26.33
C ILE A 326 10.25 -0.15 27.81
N GLN A 327 11.44 -0.40 28.35
CA GLN A 327 11.75 -0.14 29.75
C GLN A 327 11.70 1.36 30.10
N LYS A 328 12.24 2.24 29.24
CA LYS A 328 12.14 3.71 29.40
C LYS A 328 10.67 4.18 29.43
N VAL A 329 9.83 3.71 28.52
CA VAL A 329 8.41 4.07 28.46
C VAL A 329 7.68 3.60 29.74
N LYS A 330 7.99 2.39 30.22
CA LYS A 330 7.44 1.84 31.48
C LYS A 330 7.84 2.66 32.69
N ASP A 331 9.11 3.01 32.81
CA ASP A 331 9.65 3.76 33.94
C ASP A 331 9.12 5.20 33.97
N ALA A 332 8.84 5.78 32.81
CA ALA A 332 8.16 7.06 32.67
C ALA A 332 6.65 7.00 33.00
N GLY A 333 6.06 5.81 33.11
CA GLY A 333 4.69 5.60 33.54
C GLY A 333 3.62 5.76 32.45
N TYR A 334 4.00 5.81 31.17
CA TYR A 334 3.06 5.90 30.06
C TYR A 334 2.39 4.54 29.78
N LYS A 335 1.12 4.58 29.39
CA LYS A 335 0.27 3.40 29.20
C LYS A 335 -0.28 3.26 27.79
N LYS A 336 -0.33 4.34 27.02
CA LYS A 336 -0.68 4.29 25.59
C LYS A 336 0.59 4.52 24.78
N VAL A 337 0.80 3.77 23.71
CA VAL A 337 2.00 3.85 22.88
C VAL A 337 1.62 4.02 21.42
N PHE A 338 2.21 5.03 20.78
CA PHE A 338 2.17 5.21 19.33
C PHE A 338 3.56 4.95 18.75
N LEU A 339 3.71 3.86 18.01
CA LEU A 339 4.92 3.53 17.26
C LEU A 339 4.89 4.26 15.91
N ARG A 340 5.95 4.99 15.56
CA ARG A 340 6.07 5.72 14.29
C ARG A 340 7.49 5.59 13.72
N PRO A 341 7.67 5.46 12.40
CA PRO A 341 8.99 5.48 11.78
C PRO A 341 9.70 6.82 11.96
N LEU A 342 11.01 6.76 12.26
CA LEU A 342 11.99 7.83 12.08
C LEU A 342 12.82 7.53 10.83
N MET A 343 12.13 7.32 9.71
CA MET A 343 12.71 6.99 8.41
C MET A 343 11.98 7.80 7.35
N VAL A 344 12.68 8.19 6.28
CA VAL A 344 12.09 9.04 5.23
C VAL A 344 10.88 8.39 4.59
N VAL A 345 10.98 7.08 4.33
CA VAL A 345 9.90 6.25 3.80
C VAL A 345 9.33 5.35 4.88
N ALA A 346 8.06 4.98 4.75
CA ALA A 346 7.45 3.89 5.52
C ALA A 346 7.45 2.63 4.64
N GLY A 347 8.65 2.05 4.47
CA GLY A 347 8.89 0.84 3.68
C GLY A 347 8.87 -0.43 4.52
N ASP A 348 9.73 -1.39 4.16
CA ASP A 348 9.79 -2.73 4.75
C ASP A 348 9.88 -2.72 6.28
N HIS A 349 10.89 -2.04 6.85
CA HIS A 349 11.06 -1.92 8.31
C HIS A 349 9.84 -1.35 9.03
N ALA A 350 9.15 -0.37 8.43
CA ALA A 350 7.96 0.21 9.04
C ALA A 350 6.77 -0.76 9.06
N ASN A 351 6.64 -1.62 8.04
CA ASN A 351 5.53 -2.56 7.92
C ASN A 351 5.81 -3.86 8.69
N ASN A 352 7.04 -4.36 8.63
CA ASN A 352 7.44 -5.65 9.20
C ASN A 352 7.98 -5.47 10.61
N ASP A 353 9.19 -4.91 10.75
CA ASP A 353 9.87 -4.79 12.05
C ASP A 353 9.11 -3.94 13.06
N MET A 354 8.35 -2.93 12.62
CA MET A 354 7.57 -2.10 13.54
C MET A 354 6.17 -2.66 13.82
N ALA A 355 5.48 -3.12 12.77
CA ALA A 355 4.02 -3.16 12.75
C ALA A 355 3.41 -4.53 12.44
N ASP A 356 4.20 -5.56 12.14
CA ASP A 356 3.69 -6.90 11.94
C ASP A 356 3.32 -7.54 13.29
N ALA A 357 2.02 -7.58 13.60
CA ALA A 357 1.53 -8.15 14.85
C ALA A 357 1.65 -9.69 14.92
N GLU A 358 1.97 -10.35 13.81
CA GLU A 358 2.16 -11.80 13.75
C GLU A 358 3.63 -12.20 13.92
N ASP A 359 4.58 -11.29 13.65
CA ASP A 359 6.00 -11.49 13.94
C ASP A 359 6.30 -11.18 15.42
N PRO A 360 6.76 -12.16 16.23
CA PRO A 360 7.15 -11.93 17.63
C PRO A 360 8.31 -10.94 17.81
N GLU A 361 9.17 -10.78 16.80
CA GLU A 361 10.31 -9.87 16.85
C GLU A 361 9.94 -8.43 16.47
N SER A 362 8.73 -8.20 15.93
CA SER A 362 8.28 -6.84 15.63
C SER A 362 8.09 -6.00 16.90
N TRP A 363 8.20 -4.68 16.77
CA TRP A 363 8.05 -3.77 17.89
C TRP A 363 6.64 -3.80 18.46
N VAL A 364 5.59 -3.85 17.63
CA VAL A 364 4.21 -3.95 18.12
C VAL A 364 4.00 -5.22 18.96
N SER A 365 4.60 -6.34 18.55
CA SER A 365 4.54 -7.61 19.28
C SER A 365 5.33 -7.53 20.59
N GLN A 366 6.56 -7.00 20.55
CA GLN A 366 7.40 -6.84 21.75
C GLN A 366 6.77 -5.90 22.79
N PHE A 367 6.22 -4.76 22.36
CA PHE A 367 5.51 -3.83 23.25
C PHE A 367 4.25 -4.47 23.83
N THR A 368 3.50 -5.24 23.04
CA THR A 368 2.30 -5.95 23.49
C THR A 368 2.64 -7.07 24.49
N ALA A 369 3.70 -7.85 24.21
CA ALA A 369 4.20 -8.91 25.07
C ALA A 369 4.75 -8.42 26.42
N ALA A 370 5.09 -7.13 26.53
CA ALA A 370 5.52 -6.52 27.78
C ALA A 370 4.40 -6.42 28.83
N GLU A 371 3.12 -6.59 28.44
CA GLU A 371 1.91 -6.52 29.30
C GLU A 371 1.86 -5.27 30.19
N ALA A 372 2.50 -4.18 29.76
CA ALA A 372 2.68 -2.96 30.54
C ALA A 372 1.86 -1.77 30.02
N PHE A 373 1.28 -1.90 28.82
CA PHE A 373 0.58 -0.84 28.09
C PHE A 373 -0.89 -1.22 27.85
N ASP A 374 -1.78 -0.24 27.97
CA ASP A 374 -3.22 -0.38 27.71
C ASP A 374 -3.52 -0.46 26.20
N SER A 375 -2.68 0.17 25.37
CA SER A 375 -2.80 0.13 23.92
C SER A 375 -1.46 0.43 23.23
N VAL A 376 -1.19 -0.28 22.14
CA VAL A 376 -0.05 -0.05 21.24
C VAL A 376 -0.63 0.13 19.84
N GLN A 377 -0.33 1.24 19.19
CA GLN A 377 -0.81 1.57 17.85
C GLN A 377 0.34 1.98 16.94
N CYS A 378 0.31 1.54 15.70
CA CYS A 378 1.33 1.85 14.71
C CYS A 378 0.84 2.96 13.77
N GLN A 379 1.71 3.93 13.49
CA GLN A 379 1.49 4.97 12.49
C GLN A 379 2.44 4.71 11.32
N ILE A 380 1.96 4.01 10.29
CA ILE A 380 2.76 3.65 9.10
C ILE A 380 2.86 4.86 8.17
N ALA A 381 3.78 5.75 8.50
CA ALA A 381 3.82 7.11 7.99
C ALA A 381 5.27 7.60 7.99
N GLY A 382 5.83 7.86 6.80
CA GLY A 382 7.23 8.23 6.64
C GLY A 382 7.49 9.68 7.07
N LEU A 383 8.76 10.09 7.17
CA LEU A 383 9.09 11.51 7.40
C LEU A 383 8.86 12.35 6.13
N GLY A 384 9.08 11.77 4.95
CA GLY A 384 9.01 12.48 3.67
C GLY A 384 7.61 12.96 3.29
N GLU A 385 6.54 12.43 3.91
CA GLU A 385 5.16 12.88 3.67
C GLU A 385 4.79 14.12 4.50
N ILE A 386 5.62 14.50 5.48
CA ILE A 386 5.38 15.64 6.35
C ILE A 386 5.85 16.92 5.63
N GLU A 387 4.94 17.84 5.32
CA GLU A 387 5.26 19.09 4.59
C GLU A 387 6.41 19.88 5.25
N ALA A 388 6.43 19.95 6.58
CA ALA A 388 7.51 20.62 7.32
C ALA A 388 8.88 19.94 7.15
N ILE A 389 8.93 18.62 6.92
CA ILE A 389 10.15 17.88 6.62
C ILE A 389 10.57 18.11 5.16
N GLN A 390 9.61 18.10 4.22
CA GLN A 390 9.87 18.44 2.82
C GLN A 390 10.49 19.84 2.69
N GLN A 391 10.03 20.79 3.50
CA GLN A 391 10.60 22.13 3.54
C GLN A 391 12.07 22.16 3.99
N ILE A 392 12.49 21.27 4.90
CA ILE A 392 13.91 21.17 5.31
C ILE A 392 14.79 20.79 4.12
N TYR A 393 14.36 19.80 3.31
CA TYR A 393 15.08 19.45 2.08
C TYR A 393 15.13 20.60 1.07
N VAL A 394 14.03 21.35 0.93
CA VAL A 394 14.00 22.55 0.09
C VAL A 394 15.01 23.59 0.58
N ASP A 395 15.09 23.81 1.88
CA ASP A 395 16.02 24.77 2.48
C ASP A 395 17.48 24.33 2.33
N HIS A 396 17.76 23.03 2.47
CA HIS A 396 19.10 22.46 2.24
C HIS A 396 19.54 22.59 0.78
N VAL A 397 18.66 22.29 -0.18
CA VAL A 397 18.95 22.48 -1.61
C VAL A 397 19.15 23.95 -1.94
N LYS A 398 18.33 24.84 -1.38
CA LYS A 398 18.51 26.28 -1.54
C LYS A 398 19.87 26.74 -1.01
N ALA A 399 20.27 26.29 0.17
CA ALA A 399 21.58 26.60 0.73
C ALA A 399 22.73 26.09 -0.15
N ALA A 400 22.60 24.88 -0.72
CA ALA A 400 23.57 24.33 -1.67
C ALA A 400 23.67 25.18 -2.95
N LEU A 401 22.54 25.61 -3.50
CA LEU A 401 22.48 26.48 -4.69
C LEU A 401 23.10 27.85 -4.45
N GLU A 402 22.78 28.49 -3.32
CA GLU A 402 23.39 29.77 -2.93
C GLU A 402 24.90 29.62 -2.69
N GLY A 403 25.31 28.53 -2.06
CA GLY A 403 26.71 28.19 -1.81
C GLY A 403 27.51 28.00 -3.11
N ALA A 404 26.95 27.25 -4.06
CA ALA A 404 27.53 27.03 -5.38
C ALA A 404 27.63 28.33 -6.21
N SER A 405 26.62 29.19 -6.15
CA SER A 405 26.63 30.49 -6.84
C SER A 405 27.73 31.42 -6.32
N ALA A 406 27.94 31.46 -5.00
CA ALA A 406 29.03 32.23 -4.39
C ALA A 406 30.40 31.68 -4.81
N ALA A 407 30.59 30.36 -4.77
CA ALA A 407 31.83 29.72 -5.22
C ALA A 407 32.11 29.99 -6.70
N ALA A 408 31.11 29.86 -7.58
CA ALA A 408 31.24 30.15 -9.01
C ALA A 408 31.65 31.60 -9.28
N THR A 409 31.09 32.56 -8.54
CA THR A 409 31.45 33.98 -8.64
C THR A 409 32.93 34.21 -8.31
N VAL A 410 33.43 33.58 -7.24
CA VAL A 410 34.84 33.67 -6.85
C VAL A 410 35.74 32.94 -7.85
N ALA A 411 35.32 31.78 -8.36
CA ALA A 411 36.05 31.05 -9.39
C ALA A 411 36.21 31.89 -10.67
N GLU A 412 35.17 32.60 -11.11
CA GLU A 412 35.25 33.50 -12.27
C GLU A 412 36.20 34.68 -12.03
N GLN A 413 36.20 35.26 -10.80
CA GLN A 413 37.16 36.30 -10.42
C GLN A 413 38.61 35.79 -10.43
N ILE A 414 38.85 34.58 -9.91
CA ILE A 414 40.19 33.95 -9.91
C ILE A 414 40.63 33.59 -11.32
N ALA A 415 39.74 33.04 -12.15
CA ALA A 415 40.03 32.69 -13.55
C ALA A 415 40.35 33.91 -14.42
N ALA A 416 39.84 35.09 -14.07
CA ALA A 416 40.16 36.35 -14.74
C ALA A 416 41.56 36.90 -14.41
N LEU A 417 42.26 36.33 -13.41
CA LEU A 417 43.61 36.75 -13.05
C LEU A 417 44.62 36.36 -14.14
N THR A 418 45.55 37.27 -14.42
CA THR A 418 46.65 37.08 -15.37
C THR A 418 47.97 37.52 -14.75
N GLU A 419 49.08 37.25 -15.42
CA GLU A 419 50.42 37.69 -14.99
C GLU A 419 50.56 39.23 -14.93
N ASN A 420 49.60 39.98 -15.49
CA ASN A 420 49.56 41.44 -15.47
C ASN A 420 48.47 42.01 -14.53
N SER A 421 47.76 41.17 -13.77
CA SER A 421 46.75 41.63 -12.82
C SER A 421 47.38 42.50 -11.72
N THR A 422 46.66 43.52 -11.26
CA THR A 422 47.20 44.46 -10.27
C THR A 422 47.22 43.84 -8.87
N ALA A 423 48.01 44.44 -7.97
CA ALA A 423 48.01 44.04 -6.55
C ALA A 423 46.62 44.18 -5.90
N GLU A 424 45.80 45.12 -6.37
CA GLU A 424 44.43 45.32 -5.87
C GLU A 424 43.49 44.22 -6.37
N ASP A 425 43.60 43.81 -7.64
CA ASP A 425 42.79 42.71 -8.21
C ASP A 425 43.09 41.38 -7.52
N VAL A 426 44.39 41.06 -7.35
CA VAL A 426 44.82 39.81 -6.71
C VAL A 426 44.41 39.78 -5.23
N LYS A 427 44.52 40.92 -4.55
CA LYS A 427 44.06 41.03 -3.16
C LYS A 427 42.54 40.87 -3.05
N ALA A 428 41.77 41.50 -3.93
CA ALA A 428 40.32 41.35 -3.93
C ALA A 428 39.88 39.91 -4.16
N ALA A 429 40.53 39.20 -5.09
CA ALA A 429 40.28 37.77 -5.33
C ALA A 429 40.66 36.89 -4.12
N ARG A 430 41.79 37.19 -3.44
CA ARG A 430 42.18 36.53 -2.19
C ARG A 430 41.18 36.77 -1.06
N ASP A 431 40.79 38.02 -0.83
CA ASP A 431 39.82 38.38 0.20
C ASP A 431 38.45 37.69 -0.06
N ALA A 432 38.04 37.59 -1.33
CA ALA A 432 36.81 36.89 -1.73
C ALA A 432 36.93 35.36 -1.55
N TYR A 433 38.06 34.77 -1.91
CA TYR A 433 38.34 33.34 -1.67
C TYR A 433 38.38 33.01 -0.18
N ASP A 434 39.04 33.84 0.64
CA ASP A 434 39.16 33.62 2.07
C ASP A 434 37.81 33.68 2.79
N ALA A 435 36.87 34.49 2.26
CA ALA A 435 35.50 34.62 2.77
C ALA A 435 34.59 33.40 2.49
N LEU A 436 35.01 32.48 1.60
CA LEU A 436 34.30 31.23 1.36
C LEU A 436 34.44 30.26 2.54
N SER A 437 33.40 29.46 2.78
CA SER A 437 33.48 28.31 3.68
C SER A 437 34.40 27.23 3.11
N ASP A 438 34.87 26.30 3.95
CA ASP A 438 35.76 25.22 3.49
C ASP A 438 35.10 24.36 2.39
N ALA A 439 33.79 24.10 2.50
CA ALA A 439 33.02 23.39 1.48
C ALA A 439 32.93 24.17 0.16
N GLN A 440 32.82 25.51 0.22
CA GLN A 440 32.80 26.36 -0.97
C GLN A 440 34.19 26.48 -1.61
N LYS A 441 35.26 26.56 -0.80
CA LYS A 441 36.64 26.59 -1.29
C LYS A 441 36.99 25.33 -2.08
N ALA A 442 36.47 24.18 -1.67
CA ALA A 442 36.65 22.91 -2.40
C ALA A 442 36.09 22.93 -3.84
N LEU A 443 35.20 23.87 -4.16
CA LEU A 443 34.62 24.04 -5.50
C LEU A 443 35.41 25.02 -6.38
N VAL A 444 36.45 25.67 -5.85
CA VAL A 444 37.20 26.73 -6.53
C VAL A 444 38.66 26.31 -6.73
N ASP A 445 39.13 26.34 -7.98
CA ASP A 445 40.54 26.13 -8.29
C ASP A 445 41.37 27.36 -7.86
N GLU A 446 42.17 27.21 -6.80
CA GLU A 446 43.02 28.27 -6.24
C GLU A 446 44.32 28.48 -7.06
N GLU A 447 44.67 27.57 -7.98
CA GLU A 447 45.97 27.61 -8.68
C GLU A 447 46.22 28.95 -9.42
N PRO A 448 45.25 29.53 -10.16
CA PRO A 448 45.46 30.81 -10.83
C PRO A 448 45.72 31.97 -9.84
N LEU A 449 45.07 31.95 -8.67
CA LEU A 449 45.27 32.94 -7.61
C LEU A 449 46.68 32.86 -7.05
N LEU A 450 47.13 31.65 -6.69
CA LEU A 450 48.49 31.41 -6.18
C LEU A 450 49.55 31.82 -7.21
N LYS A 451 49.31 31.58 -8.50
CA LYS A 451 50.22 31.98 -9.58
C LYS A 451 50.30 33.51 -9.70
N ALA A 452 49.17 34.21 -9.61
CA ALA A 452 49.14 35.68 -9.68
C ALA A 452 49.82 36.34 -8.46
N GLU A 453 49.63 35.78 -7.26
CA GLU A 453 50.33 36.24 -6.04
C GLU A 453 51.84 36.08 -6.15
N LYS A 454 52.30 34.96 -6.71
CA LYS A 454 53.72 34.72 -6.95
C LYS A 454 54.30 35.70 -7.97
N ALA A 455 53.60 35.98 -9.07
CA ALA A 455 54.04 36.94 -10.08
C ALA A 455 54.22 38.35 -9.50
N LEU A 456 53.32 38.78 -8.61
CA LEU A 456 53.44 40.05 -7.87
C LEU A 456 54.66 40.07 -6.94
N ALA A 457 54.89 38.99 -6.20
CA ALA A 457 56.06 38.87 -5.34
C ALA A 457 57.37 38.91 -6.13
N ASP A 458 57.44 38.19 -7.26
CA ASP A 458 58.61 38.16 -8.14
C ASP A 458 58.86 39.54 -8.78
N ALA A 459 57.80 40.24 -9.22
CA ALA A 459 57.91 41.61 -9.75
C ALA A 459 58.39 42.62 -8.69
N ALA A 460 57.90 42.51 -7.45
CA ALA A 460 58.36 43.34 -6.34
C ALA A 460 59.83 43.08 -5.99
N ALA A 461 60.27 41.81 -6.00
CA ALA A 461 61.65 41.43 -5.77
C ALA A 461 62.59 41.94 -6.89
N ALA A 462 62.15 41.88 -8.15
CA ALA A 462 62.88 42.43 -9.29
C ALA A 462 63.04 43.95 -9.19
N ALA A 463 61.97 44.67 -8.85
CA ALA A 463 62.00 46.12 -8.64
C ALA A 463 62.91 46.53 -7.46
N ALA A 464 62.94 45.74 -6.38
CA ALA A 464 63.84 45.95 -5.25
C ALA A 464 65.31 45.70 -5.62
N ALA A 465 65.59 44.69 -6.44
CA ALA A 465 66.94 44.40 -6.95
C ALA A 465 67.44 45.51 -7.91
N GLU A 466 66.55 46.03 -8.76
CA GLU A 466 66.86 47.15 -9.66
C GLU A 466 67.08 48.46 -8.87
N ALA A 467 66.31 48.69 -7.80
CA ALA A 467 66.52 49.79 -6.87
C ALA A 467 67.85 49.68 -6.09
N ALA A 468 68.29 48.45 -5.76
CA ALA A 468 69.58 48.19 -5.12
C ALA A 468 70.77 48.37 -6.09
N ALA A 469 70.58 48.08 -7.39
CA ALA A 469 71.59 48.32 -8.43
C ALA A 469 71.78 49.82 -8.77
N ALA A 470 70.79 50.65 -8.49
CA ALA A 470 70.84 52.10 -8.73
C ALA A 470 71.72 52.88 -7.72
N ASP A 471 72.22 52.24 -6.66
CA ASP A 471 72.99 52.92 -5.62
C ASP A 471 74.44 53.27 -6.03
N ASP A 472 74.98 52.63 -7.09
CA ASP A 472 76.35 52.81 -7.59
C ASP A 472 76.49 53.84 -8.76
N ALA A 473 75.42 54.55 -9.11
CA ALA A 473 75.42 55.51 -10.23
C ALA A 473 75.94 56.91 -9.83
N THR A 474 76.68 57.57 -10.73
CA THR A 474 77.25 58.91 -10.52
C THR A 474 76.18 60.02 -10.50
N LEU A 475 76.49 61.16 -9.84
CA LEU A 475 75.58 62.31 -9.63
C LEU A 475 74.91 62.83 -10.92
N GLU A 476 75.58 62.79 -12.07
CA GLU A 476 74.99 63.16 -13.38
C GLU A 476 73.95 62.13 -13.87
N GLN A 477 74.16 60.83 -13.62
CA GLN A 477 73.18 59.79 -13.93
C GLN A 477 71.98 59.82 -12.98
N LYS A 478 72.20 60.16 -11.71
CA LYS A 478 71.13 60.34 -10.70
C LYS A 478 70.23 61.56 -11.03
N LEU A 479 70.77 62.63 -11.61
CA LEU A 479 69.99 63.80 -12.06
C LEU A 479 69.14 63.49 -13.30
N ALA A 480 69.73 62.83 -14.31
CA ALA A 480 69.00 62.42 -15.51
C ALA A 480 67.90 61.38 -15.21
N ALA A 481 68.18 60.44 -14.30
CA ALA A 481 67.18 59.49 -13.80
C ALA A 481 66.09 60.18 -12.97
N ALA A 482 66.42 61.18 -12.15
CA ALA A 482 65.43 61.94 -11.38
C ALA A 482 64.52 62.79 -12.28
N GLU A 483 65.04 63.42 -13.34
CA GLU A 483 64.25 64.17 -14.31
C GLU A 483 63.35 63.24 -15.15
N ALA A 484 63.87 62.08 -15.58
CA ALA A 484 63.07 61.06 -16.26
C ALA A 484 62.00 60.46 -15.34
N LYS A 485 62.32 60.24 -14.06
CA LYS A 485 61.39 59.70 -13.04
C LYS A 485 60.35 60.74 -12.63
N ALA A 486 60.68 62.04 -12.62
CA ALA A 486 59.72 63.12 -12.42
C ALA A 486 58.77 63.26 -13.61
N ALA A 487 59.27 63.17 -14.85
CA ALA A 487 58.44 63.16 -16.05
C ALA A 487 57.55 61.90 -16.14
N ALA A 488 58.09 60.73 -15.78
CA ALA A 488 57.33 59.48 -15.69
C ALA A 488 56.31 59.51 -14.54
N ALA A 489 56.63 60.11 -13.39
CA ALA A 489 55.70 60.29 -12.27
C ALA A 489 54.57 61.25 -12.62
N GLU A 490 54.85 62.34 -13.36
CA GLU A 490 53.81 63.25 -13.86
C GLU A 490 52.93 62.59 -14.92
N ALA A 491 53.52 61.78 -15.82
CA ALA A 491 52.78 60.97 -16.78
C ALA A 491 51.93 59.90 -16.09
N ALA A 492 52.47 59.20 -15.09
CA ALA A 492 51.77 58.22 -14.28
C ALA A 492 50.66 58.86 -13.44
N GLN A 493 50.86 60.08 -12.91
CA GLN A 493 49.80 60.84 -12.23
C GLN A 493 48.66 61.19 -13.19
N LYS A 494 48.96 61.55 -14.44
CA LYS A 494 47.93 61.83 -15.46
C LYS A 494 47.18 60.56 -15.86
N VAL A 495 47.88 59.42 -15.98
CA VAL A 495 47.26 58.12 -16.26
C VAL A 495 46.44 57.63 -15.06
N ALA A 496 46.94 57.78 -13.83
CA ALA A 496 46.23 57.44 -12.60
C ALA A 496 45.00 58.32 -12.37
N ALA A 497 45.09 59.63 -12.64
CA ALA A 497 43.94 60.53 -12.59
C ALA A 497 42.89 60.17 -13.66
N ALA A 498 43.31 59.77 -14.86
CA ALA A 498 42.41 59.28 -15.90
C ALA A 498 41.79 57.91 -15.56
N ALA A 499 42.53 57.02 -14.91
CA ALA A 499 42.04 55.74 -14.41
C ALA A 499 41.06 55.92 -13.25
N GLN A 500 41.36 56.81 -12.30
CA GLN A 500 40.44 57.19 -11.22
C GLN A 500 39.17 57.82 -11.77
N ALA A 501 39.25 58.69 -12.77
CA ALA A 501 38.06 59.25 -13.42
C ALA A 501 37.20 58.18 -14.11
N LYS A 502 37.82 57.18 -14.74
CA LYS A 502 37.11 56.03 -15.33
C LYS A 502 36.52 55.10 -14.27
N ALA A 503 37.24 54.85 -13.17
CA ALA A 503 36.77 54.04 -12.05
C ALA A 503 35.58 54.71 -11.35
N GLU A 504 35.63 56.04 -11.15
CA GLU A 504 34.51 56.81 -10.62
C GLU A 504 33.30 56.77 -11.55
N GLN A 505 33.52 56.83 -12.88
CA GLN A 505 32.46 56.63 -13.88
C GLN A 505 31.86 55.22 -13.84
N ALA A 506 32.70 54.19 -13.73
CA ALA A 506 32.27 52.79 -13.63
C ALA A 506 31.51 52.53 -12.32
N LYS A 507 31.98 53.10 -11.21
CA LYS A 507 31.32 53.05 -9.91
C LYS A 507 29.94 53.72 -9.95
N ASN A 508 29.84 54.92 -10.53
CA ASN A 508 28.55 55.60 -10.70
C ASN A 508 27.60 54.81 -11.62
N TRP A 509 28.13 54.14 -12.65
CA TRP A 509 27.36 53.28 -13.53
C TRP A 509 26.90 51.99 -12.82
N ALA A 510 27.76 51.40 -11.99
CA ALA A 510 27.46 50.23 -11.18
C ALA A 510 26.43 50.55 -10.07
N GLU A 511 26.58 51.67 -9.36
CA GLU A 511 25.62 52.14 -8.36
C GLU A 511 24.25 52.41 -8.99
N LYS A 512 24.22 53.01 -10.19
CA LYS A 512 22.97 53.21 -10.93
C LYS A 512 22.36 51.90 -11.40
N SER A 513 23.17 50.98 -11.93
CA SER A 513 22.70 49.64 -12.34
C SER A 513 22.21 48.83 -11.15
N GLN A 514 22.84 48.95 -9.99
CA GLN A 514 22.42 48.32 -8.74
C GLN A 514 21.11 48.93 -8.22
N GLN A 515 20.93 50.25 -8.33
CA GLN A 515 19.65 50.90 -8.00
C GLN A 515 18.53 50.49 -8.96
N ASP A 516 18.82 50.38 -10.26
CA ASP A 516 17.86 49.94 -11.27
C ASP A 516 17.49 48.45 -11.04
N ALA A 517 18.47 47.59 -10.76
CA ALA A 517 18.26 46.19 -10.38
C ALA A 517 17.49 46.03 -9.06
N GLN A 518 17.76 46.86 -8.04
CA GLN A 518 16.98 46.88 -6.80
C GLN A 518 15.53 47.31 -7.04
N LYS A 519 15.30 48.21 -7.99
CA LYS A 519 13.96 48.68 -8.37
C LYS A 519 13.19 47.61 -9.13
N GLU A 520 13.85 46.90 -10.03
CA GLU A 520 13.30 45.72 -10.73
C GLU A 520 13.06 44.55 -9.76
N ALA A 521 13.99 44.25 -8.86
CA ALA A 521 13.81 43.23 -7.82
C ALA A 521 12.66 43.57 -6.86
N LYS A 522 12.46 44.85 -6.52
CA LYS A 522 11.31 45.28 -5.72
C LYS A 522 9.99 45.14 -6.48
N ALA A 523 9.99 45.39 -7.80
CA ALA A 523 8.82 45.16 -8.65
C ALA A 523 8.53 43.67 -8.83
N ALA A 524 9.57 42.84 -9.03
CA ALA A 524 9.48 41.39 -9.13
C ALA A 524 9.00 40.77 -7.81
N LYS A 525 9.49 41.25 -6.67
CA LYS A 525 9.01 40.85 -5.34
C LYS A 525 7.53 41.18 -5.15
N ALA A 526 7.10 42.38 -5.53
CA ALA A 526 5.68 42.76 -5.47
C ALA A 526 4.80 41.91 -6.42
N ALA A 527 5.33 41.54 -7.59
CA ALA A 527 4.65 40.64 -8.52
C ALA A 527 4.57 39.20 -7.98
N ALA A 528 5.64 38.70 -7.34
CA ALA A 528 5.68 37.40 -6.70
C ALA A 528 4.73 37.33 -5.48
N GLU A 529 4.69 38.38 -4.65
CA GLU A 529 3.73 38.49 -3.54
C GLU A 529 2.27 38.51 -4.04
N ALA A 530 2.01 39.16 -5.18
CA ALA A 530 0.69 39.14 -5.81
C ALA A 530 0.33 37.75 -6.39
N ALA A 531 1.27 37.08 -7.04
CA ALA A 531 1.09 35.73 -7.57
C ALA A 531 0.90 34.70 -6.44
N GLN A 532 1.62 34.84 -5.33
CA GLN A 532 1.45 34.01 -4.14
C GLN A 532 0.04 34.21 -3.54
N ALA A 533 -0.44 35.45 -3.46
CA ALA A 533 -1.79 35.72 -2.97
C ALA A 533 -2.90 35.11 -3.87
N GLU A 534 -2.69 35.08 -5.20
CA GLU A 534 -3.60 34.37 -6.12
C GLU A 534 -3.50 32.84 -5.96
N ALA A 535 -2.31 32.30 -5.76
CA ALA A 535 -2.10 30.87 -5.51
C ALA A 535 -2.74 30.42 -4.19
N ASP A 536 -2.61 31.19 -3.12
CA ASP A 536 -3.22 30.92 -1.81
C ASP A 536 -4.76 30.96 -1.89
N ALA A 537 -5.31 31.89 -2.67
CA ALA A 537 -6.75 31.94 -2.95
C ALA A 537 -7.23 30.72 -3.76
N ALA A 538 -6.44 30.27 -4.74
CA ALA A 538 -6.74 29.06 -5.52
C ALA A 538 -6.64 27.79 -4.67
N LYS A 539 -5.65 27.69 -3.77
CA LYS A 539 -5.51 26.59 -2.80
C LYS A 539 -6.72 26.52 -1.87
N SER A 540 -7.14 27.67 -1.32
CA SER A 540 -8.33 27.75 -0.46
C SER A 540 -9.61 27.32 -1.18
N ALA A 541 -9.74 27.66 -2.46
CA ALA A 541 -10.87 27.21 -3.30
C ALA A 541 -10.82 25.71 -3.59
N ALA A 542 -9.64 25.15 -3.84
CA ALA A 542 -9.44 23.71 -4.06
C ALA A 542 -9.71 22.89 -2.78
N GLU A 543 -9.29 23.37 -1.61
CA GLU A 543 -9.60 22.75 -0.30
C GLU A 543 -11.11 22.73 -0.04
N THR A 544 -11.80 23.82 -0.38
CA THR A 544 -13.27 23.87 -0.29
C THR A 544 -13.93 22.86 -1.21
N ALA A 545 -13.49 22.76 -2.47
CA ALA A 545 -14.00 21.79 -3.44
C ALA A 545 -13.72 20.32 -3.02
N LYS A 546 -12.55 20.07 -2.41
CA LYS A 546 -12.19 18.76 -1.86
C LYS A 546 -13.10 18.40 -0.69
N ALA A 547 -13.35 19.33 0.23
CA ALA A 547 -14.27 19.10 1.35
C ALA A 547 -15.71 18.79 0.88
N GLU A 548 -16.18 19.44 -0.18
CA GLU A 548 -17.47 19.13 -0.79
C GLU A 548 -17.50 17.74 -1.46
N ALA A 549 -16.42 17.34 -2.13
CA ALA A 549 -16.28 16.03 -2.73
C ALA A 549 -16.20 14.90 -1.68
N ASP A 550 -15.46 15.11 -0.60
CA ASP A 550 -15.34 14.17 0.52
C ASP A 550 -16.70 14.00 1.24
N ALA A 551 -17.46 15.09 1.42
CA ALA A 551 -18.82 15.02 1.95
C ALA A 551 -19.78 14.24 1.02
N ALA A 552 -19.65 14.40 -0.29
CA ALA A 552 -20.43 13.64 -1.26
C ALA A 552 -20.07 12.14 -1.27
N LYS A 553 -18.79 11.81 -1.11
CA LYS A 553 -18.30 10.43 -1.00
C LYS A 553 -18.82 9.75 0.28
N ALA A 554 -18.74 10.43 1.43
CA ALA A 554 -19.28 9.91 2.69
C ALA A 554 -20.80 9.66 2.62
N ALA A 555 -21.54 10.53 1.92
CA ALA A 555 -22.97 10.34 1.69
C ALA A 555 -23.25 9.11 0.79
N ALA A 556 -22.41 8.87 -0.22
CA ALA A 556 -22.52 7.70 -1.09
C ALA A 556 -22.21 6.38 -0.37
N GLU A 557 -21.17 6.35 0.47
CA GLU A 557 -20.79 5.19 1.30
C GLU A 557 -21.88 4.86 2.33
N THR A 558 -22.50 5.89 2.92
CA THR A 558 -23.66 5.71 3.81
C THR A 558 -24.84 5.08 3.06
N ALA A 559 -25.16 5.57 1.86
CA ALA A 559 -26.23 5.01 1.04
C ALA A 559 -25.95 3.57 0.58
N GLN A 560 -24.69 3.23 0.29
CA GLN A 560 -24.27 1.87 -0.04
C GLN A 560 -24.45 0.93 1.16
N THR A 561 -24.03 1.36 2.35
CA THR A 561 -24.18 0.58 3.59
C THR A 561 -25.66 0.31 3.92
N GLU A 562 -26.53 1.30 3.72
CA GLU A 562 -27.98 1.13 3.87
C GLU A 562 -28.55 0.13 2.84
N ALA A 563 -28.08 0.18 1.59
CA ALA A 563 -28.51 -0.76 0.54
C ALA A 563 -28.06 -2.20 0.82
N GLU A 564 -26.82 -2.40 1.29
CA GLU A 564 -26.29 -3.71 1.69
C GLU A 564 -27.02 -4.28 2.90
N THR A 565 -27.36 -3.43 3.88
CA THR A 565 -28.18 -3.82 5.04
C THR A 565 -29.58 -4.28 4.62
N GLN A 566 -30.21 -3.57 3.68
CA GLN A 566 -31.52 -3.97 3.13
C GLN A 566 -31.44 -5.27 2.33
N LYS A 567 -30.35 -5.49 1.58
CA LYS A 567 -30.10 -6.74 0.85
C LYS A 567 -29.93 -7.92 1.81
N ALA A 568 -29.14 -7.77 2.87
CA ALA A 568 -28.96 -8.80 3.89
C ALA A 568 -30.28 -9.15 4.60
N ALA A 569 -31.11 -8.14 4.91
CA ALA A 569 -32.44 -8.36 5.49
C ALA A 569 -33.38 -9.13 4.53
N ALA A 570 -33.31 -8.85 3.22
CA ALA A 570 -34.08 -9.57 2.21
C ALA A 570 -33.63 -11.03 2.06
N GLU A 571 -32.32 -11.31 2.09
CA GLU A 571 -31.76 -12.66 2.03
C GLU A 571 -32.13 -13.49 3.26
N GLN A 572 -32.10 -12.89 4.46
CA GLN A 572 -32.57 -13.56 5.69
C GLN A 572 -34.08 -13.89 5.63
N ALA A 573 -34.90 -12.99 5.07
CA ALA A 573 -36.33 -13.24 4.89
C ALA A 573 -36.60 -14.40 3.91
N GLN A 574 -35.83 -14.49 2.82
CA GLN A 574 -35.92 -15.60 1.87
C GLN A 574 -35.48 -16.94 2.49
N ALA A 575 -34.41 -16.94 3.27
CA ALA A 575 -33.94 -18.13 3.99
C ALA A 575 -34.98 -18.62 5.01
N ALA A 576 -35.64 -17.71 5.73
CA ALA A 576 -36.72 -18.04 6.66
C ALA A 576 -37.94 -18.64 5.94
N GLN A 577 -38.30 -18.11 4.76
CA GLN A 577 -39.38 -18.66 3.94
C GLN A 577 -39.05 -20.08 3.44
N ALA A 578 -37.84 -20.30 2.92
CA ALA A 578 -37.39 -21.61 2.45
C ALA A 578 -37.41 -22.67 3.57
N LYS A 579 -37.01 -22.28 4.79
CA LYS A 579 -37.09 -23.14 5.98
C LYS A 579 -38.53 -23.52 6.32
N ALA A 580 -39.45 -22.56 6.31
CA ALA A 580 -40.87 -22.81 6.59
C ALA A 580 -41.52 -23.74 5.54
N GLU A 581 -41.16 -23.59 4.26
CA GLU A 581 -41.62 -24.47 3.18
C GLU A 581 -41.08 -25.90 3.32
N GLY A 582 -39.82 -26.05 3.75
CA GLY A 582 -39.21 -27.34 4.06
C GLY A 582 -39.90 -28.07 5.22
N GLU A 583 -40.20 -27.36 6.31
CA GLU A 583 -40.91 -27.91 7.47
C GLU A 583 -42.34 -28.33 7.13
N ALA A 584 -43.05 -27.53 6.31
CA ALA A 584 -44.40 -27.87 5.84
C ALA A 584 -44.42 -29.13 4.94
N LYS A 585 -43.38 -29.35 4.13
CA LYS A 585 -43.23 -30.56 3.31
C LYS A 585 -42.96 -31.79 4.17
N ALA A 586 -42.08 -31.68 5.17
CA ALA A 586 -41.79 -32.77 6.10
C ALA A 586 -43.04 -33.21 6.90
N ALA A 587 -43.89 -32.25 7.30
CA ALA A 587 -45.15 -32.55 7.98
C ALA A 587 -46.15 -33.34 7.10
N LYS A 588 -46.26 -33.00 5.80
CA LYS A 588 -47.10 -33.75 4.85
C LYS A 588 -46.60 -35.17 4.62
N ASP A 589 -45.29 -35.35 4.51
CA ASP A 589 -44.69 -36.68 4.29
C ASP A 589 -44.85 -37.58 5.53
N ALA A 590 -44.79 -37.02 6.74
CA ALA A 590 -45.07 -37.73 7.98
C ALA A 590 -46.54 -38.19 8.06
N GLN A 591 -47.49 -37.34 7.65
CA GLN A 591 -48.91 -37.69 7.60
C GLN A 591 -49.19 -38.83 6.61
N ALA A 592 -48.61 -38.78 5.41
CA ALA A 592 -48.76 -39.83 4.41
C ALA A 592 -48.20 -41.19 4.89
N LYS A 593 -47.11 -41.16 5.67
CA LYS A 593 -46.51 -42.36 6.25
C LYS A 593 -47.39 -42.97 7.35
N ALA A 594 -48.06 -42.13 8.16
CA ALA A 594 -49.01 -42.57 9.18
C ALA A 594 -50.26 -43.23 8.57
N GLU A 595 -50.84 -42.63 7.52
CA GLU A 595 -52.03 -43.17 6.82
C GLU A 595 -51.73 -44.54 6.17
N LYS A 596 -50.53 -44.72 5.61
CA LYS A 596 -50.08 -45.99 5.02
C LYS A 596 -49.87 -47.10 6.06
N ALA A 597 -49.45 -46.73 7.29
CA ALA A 597 -49.31 -47.66 8.40
C ALA A 597 -50.68 -48.15 8.91
N THR A 598 -51.68 -47.26 8.98
CA THR A 598 -53.05 -47.64 9.40
C THR A 598 -53.73 -48.59 8.40
N ALA A 599 -53.50 -48.41 7.09
CA ALA A 599 -54.07 -49.28 6.06
C ALA A 599 -53.51 -50.72 6.08
N SER A 600 -52.26 -50.92 6.53
CA SER A 600 -51.61 -52.24 6.57
C SER A 600 -52.05 -53.12 7.76
N ALA A 601 -52.71 -52.55 8.77
CA ALA A 601 -53.17 -53.27 9.97
C ALA A 601 -54.59 -53.83 9.87
N MET A 602 -55.35 -53.49 8.82
CA MET A 602 -56.76 -53.86 8.68
C MET A 602 -56.95 -55.28 8.13
N GLN A 603 -57.86 -56.06 8.73
CA GLN A 603 -58.16 -57.42 8.28
C GLN A 603 -59.01 -57.43 7.00
N LYS A 604 -58.80 -58.44 6.13
CA LYS A 604 -59.52 -58.56 4.86
C LYS A 604 -61.00 -58.88 5.08
N ASN A 605 -61.89 -58.06 4.53
CA ASN A 605 -63.34 -58.26 4.62
C ASN A 605 -63.88 -59.12 3.46
N THR A 606 -64.76 -60.07 3.78
CA THR A 606 -65.37 -61.02 2.83
C THR A 606 -66.90 -60.92 2.87
N ILE A 607 -67.45 -59.95 2.15
CA ILE A 607 -68.90 -59.82 1.98
C ILE A 607 -69.43 -60.94 1.07
N SER A 608 -70.55 -61.55 1.46
CA SER A 608 -71.29 -62.51 0.62
C SER A 608 -72.66 -61.95 0.28
N VAL A 609 -73.00 -62.00 -1.01
CA VAL A 609 -74.24 -61.41 -1.53
C VAL A 609 -74.96 -62.39 -2.44
N GLN A 610 -76.25 -62.57 -2.20
CA GLN A 610 -77.14 -63.34 -3.05
C GLN A 610 -78.31 -62.49 -3.54
N ALA A 611 -78.57 -62.49 -4.85
CA ALA A 611 -79.72 -61.81 -5.44
C ALA A 611 -80.92 -62.74 -5.54
N LYS A 612 -82.08 -62.28 -5.06
CA LYS A 612 -83.37 -62.99 -5.13
C LYS A 612 -84.13 -62.59 -6.39
N GLN A 613 -84.92 -63.51 -6.94
CA GLN A 613 -85.78 -63.19 -8.08
C GLN A 613 -86.91 -62.25 -7.66
N VAL A 614 -87.06 -61.13 -8.36
CA VAL A 614 -88.07 -60.11 -8.09
C VAL A 614 -89.18 -60.17 -9.15
N LYS A 615 -90.43 -59.91 -8.78
CA LYS A 615 -91.56 -59.79 -9.73
C LYS A 615 -91.90 -58.31 -9.94
N ALA A 616 -92.15 -57.91 -11.18
CA ALA A 616 -92.59 -56.55 -11.53
C ALA A 616 -93.81 -56.59 -12.46
N LYS A 617 -94.75 -55.65 -12.31
CA LYS A 617 -95.97 -55.59 -13.15
C LYS A 617 -95.70 -54.85 -14.46
N ALA A 618 -96.19 -55.38 -15.58
CA ALA A 618 -95.96 -54.79 -16.91
C ALA A 618 -96.51 -53.35 -17.05
N LYS A 619 -97.72 -53.11 -16.53
CA LYS A 619 -98.44 -51.82 -16.69
C LYS A 619 -98.27 -50.83 -15.54
N LYS A 620 -97.56 -51.17 -14.45
CA LYS A 620 -97.41 -50.30 -13.26
C LYS A 620 -95.96 -50.25 -12.78
N LYS A 621 -95.51 -49.07 -12.32
CA LYS A 621 -94.23 -48.91 -11.62
C LYS A 621 -94.17 -49.84 -10.41
N THR A 622 -93.11 -50.64 -10.30
CA THR A 622 -92.89 -51.55 -9.18
C THR A 622 -91.66 -51.10 -8.40
N THR A 623 -91.78 -50.97 -7.08
CA THR A 623 -90.66 -50.64 -6.19
C THR A 623 -90.43 -51.80 -5.23
N VAL A 624 -89.17 -52.23 -5.10
CA VAL A 624 -88.78 -53.37 -4.26
C VAL A 624 -87.67 -52.94 -3.32
N ALA A 625 -87.85 -53.19 -2.03
CA ALA A 625 -86.86 -52.89 -1.00
C ALA A 625 -85.67 -53.84 -1.08
N ALA A 626 -84.48 -53.37 -0.67
CA ALA A 626 -83.22 -54.11 -0.72
C ALA A 626 -83.33 -55.52 -0.14
N LYS A 627 -83.90 -55.66 1.08
CA LYS A 627 -84.07 -56.96 1.78
C LYS A 627 -84.89 -58.01 1.01
N LYS A 628 -85.76 -57.57 0.09
CA LYS A 628 -86.56 -58.47 -0.75
C LYS A 628 -85.83 -58.90 -2.02
N ALA A 629 -84.77 -58.19 -2.39
CA ALA A 629 -84.01 -58.43 -3.61
C ALA A 629 -82.59 -58.94 -3.38
N PHE A 630 -82.00 -58.68 -2.20
CA PHE A 630 -80.66 -59.10 -1.84
C PHE A 630 -80.65 -59.68 -0.43
N THR A 631 -79.89 -60.75 -0.25
CA THR A 631 -79.38 -61.17 1.06
C THR A 631 -77.90 -60.82 1.08
N VAL A 632 -77.49 -59.99 2.05
CA VAL A 632 -76.08 -59.64 2.28
C VAL A 632 -75.71 -60.17 3.65
N THR A 633 -74.64 -60.97 3.72
CA THR A 633 -74.08 -61.50 4.95
C THR A 633 -72.61 -61.12 5.08
N ASN A 634 -72.11 -61.14 6.32
CA ASN A 634 -70.73 -60.81 6.68
C ASN A 634 -70.28 -59.38 6.35
N ALA A 635 -71.21 -58.47 6.07
CA ALA A 635 -70.86 -57.05 5.95
C ALA A 635 -70.36 -56.51 7.30
N LYS A 636 -69.20 -55.84 7.27
CA LYS A 636 -68.52 -55.24 8.42
C LYS A 636 -68.77 -53.73 8.52
N GLY A 637 -69.32 -53.13 7.48
CA GLY A 637 -69.65 -51.71 7.39
C GLY A 637 -70.97 -51.43 6.69
N LYS A 638 -71.10 -50.20 6.17
CA LYS A 638 -72.31 -49.71 5.51
C LYS A 638 -72.38 -50.27 4.09
N VAL A 639 -73.49 -50.95 3.80
CA VAL A 639 -73.71 -51.58 2.49
C VAL A 639 -74.42 -50.63 1.53
N SER A 640 -73.81 -50.42 0.36
CA SER A 640 -74.34 -49.62 -0.75
C SER A 640 -74.47 -50.43 -2.03
N TYR A 641 -75.40 -50.04 -2.92
CA TYR A 641 -75.74 -50.81 -4.12
C TYR A 641 -75.73 -49.93 -5.37
N TYR A 642 -75.08 -50.39 -6.42
CA TYR A 642 -74.94 -49.67 -7.68
C TYR A 642 -75.29 -50.58 -8.85
N LYS A 643 -76.19 -50.12 -9.73
CA LYS A 643 -76.41 -50.81 -11.01
C LYS A 643 -75.19 -50.56 -11.89
N ILE A 644 -74.48 -51.62 -12.23
CA ILE A 644 -73.28 -51.54 -13.08
C ILE A 644 -73.49 -52.16 -14.47
N GLY A 645 -74.63 -52.81 -14.72
CA GLY A 645 -74.96 -53.34 -16.05
C GLY A 645 -76.20 -54.22 -16.09
N GLY A 646 -76.50 -54.84 -17.23
CA GLY A 646 -77.63 -55.75 -17.40
C GLY A 646 -78.24 -55.72 -18.80
N ASN A 647 -79.21 -56.59 -19.08
CA ASN A 647 -79.90 -56.67 -20.38
C ASN A 647 -81.14 -55.74 -20.47
N ASP A 648 -81.20 -54.75 -19.57
CA ASP A 648 -82.22 -53.70 -19.53
C ASP A 648 -81.90 -52.60 -20.56
N LYS A 649 -82.11 -52.90 -21.84
CA LYS A 649 -81.73 -52.03 -22.98
C LYS A 649 -82.35 -50.62 -22.96
N LYS A 650 -83.42 -50.39 -22.20
CA LYS A 650 -84.11 -49.08 -22.11
C LYS A 650 -83.96 -48.39 -20.74
N ASN A 651 -83.03 -48.87 -19.90
CA ASN A 651 -82.77 -48.36 -18.56
C ASN A 651 -84.04 -48.19 -17.70
N ASN A 652 -84.94 -49.18 -17.79
CA ASN A 652 -86.22 -49.19 -17.09
C ASN A 652 -86.09 -49.63 -15.62
N VAL A 653 -84.91 -50.11 -15.20
CA VAL A 653 -84.62 -50.53 -13.83
C VAL A 653 -83.53 -49.63 -13.22
N THR A 654 -83.84 -49.00 -12.11
CA THR A 654 -82.88 -48.24 -11.29
C THR A 654 -82.61 -48.97 -9.98
N VAL A 655 -81.34 -49.04 -9.58
CA VAL A 655 -80.93 -49.50 -8.25
C VAL A 655 -80.36 -48.30 -7.51
N LYS A 656 -80.96 -47.92 -6.39
CA LYS A 656 -80.47 -46.82 -5.54
C LYS A 656 -79.36 -47.32 -4.62
N ALA A 657 -78.53 -46.39 -4.12
CA ALA A 657 -77.45 -46.68 -3.17
C ALA A 657 -77.92 -47.46 -1.92
N ASN A 658 -79.16 -47.26 -1.47
CA ASN A 658 -79.75 -48.03 -0.36
C ASN A 658 -80.33 -49.41 -0.76
N GLY A 659 -80.05 -49.88 -1.98
CA GLY A 659 -80.50 -51.17 -2.51
C GLY A 659 -81.96 -51.22 -2.96
N LYS A 660 -82.70 -50.10 -2.90
CA LYS A 660 -84.09 -50.04 -3.42
C LYS A 660 -84.07 -50.13 -4.95
N ILE A 661 -84.81 -51.09 -5.50
CA ILE A 661 -84.98 -51.28 -6.94
C ILE A 661 -86.29 -50.64 -7.40
N VAL A 662 -86.22 -49.83 -8.45
CA VAL A 662 -87.36 -49.18 -9.07
C VAL A 662 -87.46 -49.64 -10.51
N VAL A 663 -88.58 -50.28 -10.86
CA VAL A 663 -88.88 -50.77 -12.20
C VAL A 663 -89.99 -49.90 -12.81
N LYS A 664 -89.70 -49.23 -13.93
CA LYS A 664 -90.64 -48.37 -14.68
C LYS A 664 -91.74 -49.21 -15.35
N LYS A 665 -92.91 -48.60 -15.62
CA LYS A 665 -94.00 -49.20 -16.41
C LYS A 665 -93.58 -49.39 -17.87
N GLY A 666 -94.17 -50.34 -18.60
CA GLY A 666 -93.94 -50.54 -20.04
C GLY A 666 -92.98 -51.67 -20.40
N LEU A 667 -92.61 -52.54 -19.44
CA LEU A 667 -91.88 -53.77 -19.74
C LEU A 667 -92.83 -54.83 -20.33
N LYS A 668 -92.38 -55.55 -21.37
CA LYS A 668 -93.18 -56.59 -22.05
C LYS A 668 -93.47 -57.76 -21.08
N LYS A 669 -94.75 -58.11 -20.93
CA LYS A 669 -95.22 -59.25 -20.12
C LYS A 669 -94.51 -60.54 -20.54
N GLY A 670 -94.12 -61.37 -19.56
CA GLY A 670 -93.49 -62.67 -19.80
C GLY A 670 -91.96 -62.62 -19.98
N LYS A 671 -91.34 -61.44 -20.06
CA LYS A 671 -89.88 -61.31 -20.13
C LYS A 671 -89.23 -61.29 -18.74
N THR A 672 -87.99 -61.78 -18.68
CA THR A 672 -87.11 -61.63 -17.50
C THR A 672 -85.97 -60.67 -17.80
N VAL A 673 -85.88 -59.60 -17.02
CA VAL A 673 -84.81 -58.61 -17.08
C VAL A 673 -83.72 -58.99 -16.06
N LYS A 674 -82.46 -59.00 -16.48
CA LYS A 674 -81.29 -59.30 -15.65
C LYS A 674 -80.49 -58.02 -15.45
N VAL A 675 -80.22 -57.66 -14.20
CA VAL A 675 -79.46 -56.46 -13.81
C VAL A 675 -78.26 -56.86 -12.97
N LYS A 676 -77.04 -56.50 -13.39
CA LYS A 676 -75.81 -56.64 -12.60
C LYS A 676 -75.73 -55.50 -11.59
N VAL A 677 -75.58 -55.85 -10.33
CA VAL A 677 -75.53 -54.92 -9.20
C VAL A 677 -74.22 -55.14 -8.45
N LEU A 678 -73.43 -54.07 -8.33
CA LEU A 678 -72.29 -54.00 -7.45
C LEU A 678 -72.80 -53.66 -6.05
N VAL A 679 -72.41 -54.47 -5.08
CA VAL A 679 -72.69 -54.25 -3.67
C VAL A 679 -71.37 -53.94 -3.00
N VAL A 680 -71.30 -52.80 -2.34
CA VAL A 680 -70.10 -52.27 -1.69
C VAL A 680 -70.34 -52.25 -0.20
N ASP A 681 -69.49 -52.92 0.56
CA ASP A 681 -69.37 -52.76 1.99
C ASP A 681 -68.22 -51.79 2.28
N SER A 682 -68.50 -50.70 3.00
CA SER A 682 -67.49 -49.69 3.34
C SER A 682 -66.40 -50.20 4.29
N GLY A 683 -66.56 -51.38 4.89
CA GLY A 683 -65.68 -51.81 5.98
C GLY A 683 -65.85 -50.91 7.21
N ASN A 684 -64.92 -51.04 8.16
CA ASN A 684 -64.86 -50.23 9.39
C ASN A 684 -63.40 -50.12 9.86
N ALA A 685 -63.15 -49.54 11.04
CA ALA A 685 -61.80 -49.34 11.58
C ALA A 685 -60.90 -50.60 11.59
N ASN A 686 -61.48 -51.81 11.61
CA ASN A 686 -60.75 -53.07 11.71
C ASN A 686 -60.76 -53.90 10.41
N TYR A 687 -61.59 -53.53 9.42
CA TYR A 687 -61.85 -54.35 8.23
C TYR A 687 -61.88 -53.51 6.96
N THR A 688 -61.15 -53.94 5.93
CA THR A 688 -61.08 -53.22 4.65
C THR A 688 -62.43 -53.15 3.93
N PRO A 689 -62.68 -52.16 3.05
CA PRO A 689 -63.84 -52.17 2.17
C PRO A 689 -63.86 -53.42 1.29
N SER A 690 -65.06 -53.95 1.02
CA SER A 690 -65.22 -55.17 0.21
C SER A 690 -66.35 -55.01 -0.79
N THR A 691 -66.26 -55.69 -1.93
CA THR A 691 -67.28 -55.58 -2.98
C THR A 691 -67.69 -56.95 -3.52
N ALA A 692 -68.95 -57.06 -3.95
CA ALA A 692 -69.47 -58.24 -4.62
C ALA A 692 -70.41 -57.85 -5.76
N ILE A 693 -70.35 -58.60 -6.87
CA ILE A 693 -71.22 -58.36 -8.03
C ILE A 693 -72.23 -59.50 -8.12
N VAL A 694 -73.52 -59.15 -8.13
CA VAL A 694 -74.61 -60.12 -8.28
C VAL A 694 -75.55 -59.79 -9.43
N THR A 695 -76.17 -60.80 -10.01
CA THR A 695 -77.15 -60.63 -11.09
C THR A 695 -78.57 -60.79 -10.55
N LEU A 696 -79.30 -59.68 -10.46
CA LEU A 696 -80.71 -59.63 -10.10
C LEU A 696 -81.60 -60.00 -11.29
N LYS A 697 -82.47 -61.01 -11.12
CA LYS A 697 -83.47 -61.41 -12.13
C LYS A 697 -84.85 -60.82 -11.77
N ILE A 698 -85.46 -60.09 -12.70
CA ILE A 698 -86.76 -59.44 -12.56
C ILE A 698 -87.74 -60.07 -13.56
N LYS A 699 -88.73 -60.83 -13.08
CA LYS A 699 -89.77 -61.47 -13.90
C LYS A 699 -90.96 -60.52 -14.06
N VAL A 700 -91.33 -60.22 -15.30
CA VAL A 700 -92.42 -59.27 -15.61
C VAL A 700 -93.76 -60.02 -15.68
N THR A 701 -94.62 -59.77 -14.70
CA THR A 701 -95.96 -60.37 -14.56
C THR A 701 -97.05 -59.44 -15.15
N LYS A 702 -98.29 -59.97 -15.28
CA LYS A 702 -99.44 -59.23 -15.84
C LYS A 702 -99.67 -57.91 -15.12
#